data_AF-A0A7R8UBZ7-F1
#
_entry.id   AF-A0A7R8UBZ7-F1
#
_cell.length_a   1.000
_cell.length_b   1.000
_cell.length_c   1.000
_cell.angle_alpha   90.00
_cell.angle_beta   90.00
_cell.angle_gamma   90.00
#
_symmetry.space_group_name_H-M   'P 1'
#
loop_
_entity.id
_entity.type
_entity.pdbx_description
1 polymer ?
#
loop_
_entity_poly.entity_id
_entity_poly.type
_entity_poly.pdbx_seq_one_letter_code
_entity_poly.pdbx_strand_id
1 'polypeptide(L)'
;MSVKTFFRAYLRKPTHKTIYKDETIKETLCEILWFLVLLITVNILAFSRRLVLMYYFTNTIDRLFMNRGFLTTGEIELNYHEIVTIDDWWNYMQNPFMYAIYSEGTSHEDLQTKKANLTDKKQLEGENLYLLRSSIFLGPPRIRQLKVRNDSCPIHPAFKRYFQQCFDKYSYWNELRIKGEIDNVGDFAWGQLSFYRGGGYTKYMKVGKEANENLLEQLKNTQWIELGTRFIAVEFNLYNANSNLFCMVKLFAELPSIGGVITSSSIRTFQMLDTKSAYDIFIIVVKILFLLQIIIFTIREAALLYEMGCKYFLRFWNWITFILLLMGYFILIFTTIRHFWMLEIIDQYNKAPNQYIDMDHIILAQYYVSNVMGICVFLVWIQIFKYMAFNKTMLQFTLTLRRCAGDLFGFAVMFFIVFLAFAQLGYLLFGTVNPDFRTLTDSIFTMMRTILGDFQYLAIEQANRILGPMFFIAYIFFVFFVLLNMFLAIINDTYSEVKSETFGDDIQICNFLKKMLAKFCKCLCCGRSPYKYEEPSPKASEELPVESAASSKTGSNSRLLNETKTQTENRSEFPTQPQRKIVVRRRDLIPKLFKEIAPDEWTAARNIPNIEPIQTQLDDVEGRLHNLEMLMDNFISRMDTLINRLDTYDSEGETRNL
;
A
#
# COMPACT_ATOMS: atom_id res chain seq x y z
N MET A 1 35.78 24.98 9.13
CA MET A 1 34.70 25.65 8.36
C MET A 1 33.52 25.85 9.32
N SER A 2 33.19 27.09 9.68
CA SER A 2 32.23 27.38 10.77
C SER A 2 30.81 26.93 10.41
N VAL A 3 30.10 26.30 11.37
CA VAL A 3 28.70 25.85 11.25
C VAL A 3 27.79 26.98 10.76
N LYS A 4 28.07 28.24 11.12
CA LYS A 4 27.34 29.42 10.63
C LYS A 4 27.51 29.67 9.12
N THR A 5 28.68 29.38 8.56
CA THR A 5 28.97 29.56 7.13
C THR A 5 28.32 28.46 6.30
N PHE A 6 28.28 27.22 6.84
CA PHE A 6 27.54 26.11 6.25
C PHE A 6 26.02 26.38 6.24
N PHE A 7 25.47 26.88 7.35
CA PHE A 7 24.04 27.22 7.44
C PHE A 7 23.62 28.37 6.51
N ARG A 8 24.46 29.39 6.29
CA ARG A 8 24.14 30.48 5.34
C ARG A 8 24.15 30.03 3.88
N ALA A 9 25.03 29.09 3.52
CA ALA A 9 25.06 28.52 2.17
C ALA A 9 23.84 27.60 1.93
N TYR A 10 23.45 26.83 2.95
CA TYR A 10 22.30 25.91 2.89
C TYR A 10 20.93 26.61 2.72
N LEU A 11 20.83 27.90 3.03
CA LEU A 11 19.57 28.67 2.97
C LEU A 11 19.29 29.36 1.62
N ARG A 12 20.22 29.32 0.65
CA ARG A 12 20.06 30.07 -0.61
C ARG A 12 19.35 29.22 -1.67
N LYS A 13 18.29 29.77 -2.26
CA LYS A 13 17.50 29.09 -3.31
C LYS A 13 18.09 29.20 -4.72
N PRO A 14 17.91 28.17 -5.57
CA PRO A 14 17.97 28.32 -7.02
C PRO A 14 16.62 28.86 -7.54
N THR A 15 16.66 30.01 -8.22
CA THR A 15 15.56 30.50 -9.05
C THR A 15 15.52 29.75 -10.38
N HIS A 16 14.31 29.46 -10.88
CA HIS A 16 14.00 28.51 -11.96
C HIS A 16 14.48 28.92 -13.38
N LYS A 17 15.46 29.81 -13.49
CA LYS A 17 16.11 30.22 -14.72
C LYS A 17 17.53 30.62 -14.39
N THR A 18 18.46 29.67 -14.31
CA THR A 18 19.88 30.01 -14.36
C THR A 18 20.70 28.78 -14.70
N ILE A 19 21.44 28.93 -15.80
CA ILE A 19 22.59 28.13 -16.25
C ILE A 19 23.35 27.58 -15.04
N TYR A 20 23.51 26.24 -15.00
CA TYR A 20 24.16 25.50 -13.93
C TYR A 20 25.57 26.04 -13.64
N LYS A 21 25.72 26.79 -12.55
CA LYS A 21 27.03 27.06 -11.94
C LYS A 21 27.44 25.85 -11.10
N ASP A 22 28.73 25.50 -11.09
CA ASP A 22 29.27 24.37 -10.31
C ASP A 22 28.86 24.41 -8.81
N GLU A 23 28.62 25.61 -8.24
CA GLU A 23 28.10 25.79 -6.86
C GLU A 23 26.68 25.26 -6.67
N THR A 24 25.76 25.53 -7.61
CA THR A 24 24.36 25.07 -7.53
C THR A 24 24.23 23.55 -7.61
N ILE A 25 25.14 22.90 -8.33
CA ILE A 25 25.19 21.43 -8.44
C ILE A 25 25.60 20.83 -7.09
N LYS A 26 26.63 21.38 -6.44
CA LYS A 26 27.08 20.91 -5.13
C LYS A 26 25.98 21.02 -4.07
N GLU A 27 25.25 22.13 -4.05
CA GLU A 27 24.12 22.34 -3.14
C GLU A 27 23.01 21.30 -3.38
N THR A 28 22.62 21.07 -4.64
CA THR A 28 21.60 20.06 -4.96
C THR A 28 22.02 18.64 -4.61
N LEU A 29 23.29 18.26 -4.81
CA LEU A 29 23.81 16.95 -4.41
C LEU A 29 23.78 16.75 -2.90
N CYS A 30 24.14 17.79 -2.13
CA CYS A 30 24.01 17.74 -0.67
C CYS A 30 22.56 17.55 -0.23
N GLU A 31 21.60 18.22 -0.88
CA GLU A 31 20.17 18.04 -0.58
C GLU A 31 19.68 16.61 -0.87
N ILE A 32 20.11 16.02 -1.99
CA ILE A 32 19.79 14.63 -2.34
C ILE A 32 20.36 13.68 -1.30
N LEU A 33 21.60 13.89 -0.86
CA LEU A 33 22.23 13.03 0.15
C LEU A 33 21.47 13.10 1.48
N TRP A 34 21.08 14.28 1.95
CA TRP A 34 20.24 14.42 3.16
C TRP A 34 18.88 13.73 3.01
N PHE A 35 18.26 13.85 1.84
CA PHE A 35 17.01 13.18 1.54
C PHE A 35 17.17 11.65 1.50
N LEU A 36 18.26 11.12 0.95
CA LEU A 36 18.54 9.67 0.97
C LEU A 36 18.72 9.16 2.41
N VAL A 37 19.39 9.93 3.28
CA VAL A 37 19.49 9.58 4.70
C VAL A 37 18.10 9.58 5.34
N LEU A 38 17.22 10.56 5.04
CA LEU A 38 15.83 10.56 5.52
C LEU A 38 15.04 9.34 5.01
N LEU A 39 15.19 9.00 3.73
CA LEU A 39 14.51 7.86 3.13
C LEU A 39 14.90 6.57 3.88
N ILE A 40 16.21 6.37 4.12
CA ILE A 40 16.71 5.21 4.84
C ILE A 40 16.20 5.18 6.29
N THR A 41 16.26 6.30 7.02
CA THR A 41 15.81 6.34 8.42
C THR A 41 14.33 6.07 8.58
N VAL A 42 13.49 6.67 7.73
CA VAL A 42 12.04 6.49 7.76
C VAL A 42 11.67 5.04 7.42
N ASN A 43 12.32 4.44 6.42
CA ASN A 43 12.09 3.03 6.09
C ASN A 43 12.53 2.09 7.23
N ILE A 44 13.71 2.30 7.83
CA ILE A 44 14.16 1.50 8.98
C ILE A 44 13.16 1.61 10.13
N LEU A 45 12.70 2.82 10.47
CA LEU A 45 11.74 3.04 11.54
C LEU A 45 10.37 2.41 11.25
N ALA A 46 9.94 2.39 9.99
CA ALA A 46 8.68 1.77 9.58
C ALA A 46 8.75 0.25 9.69
N PHE A 47 9.82 -0.36 9.15
CA PHE A 47 10.02 -1.81 9.18
C PHE A 47 10.31 -2.32 10.59
N SER A 48 11.02 -1.56 11.43
CA SER A 48 11.31 -1.98 12.81
C SER A 48 10.07 -2.16 13.67
N ARG A 49 8.92 -1.57 13.28
CA ARG A 49 7.65 -1.71 13.98
C ARG A 49 6.79 -2.87 13.50
N ARG A 50 7.16 -3.51 12.38
CA ARG A 50 6.37 -4.57 11.74
C ARG A 50 7.16 -5.86 11.78
N LEU A 51 6.87 -6.68 12.79
CA LEU A 51 7.43 -8.02 12.90
C LEU A 51 6.51 -9.02 12.18
N VAL A 52 7.08 -9.93 11.38
CA VAL A 52 6.31 -10.95 10.65
C VAL A 52 5.47 -11.83 11.61
N LEU A 53 5.98 -12.08 12.81
CA LEU A 53 5.28 -12.85 13.85
C LEU A 53 3.95 -12.20 14.28
N MET A 54 3.76 -10.89 14.10
CA MET A 54 2.48 -10.23 14.39
C MET A 54 1.34 -10.76 13.51
N TYR A 55 1.63 -11.02 12.23
CA TYR A 55 0.64 -11.57 11.31
C TYR A 55 0.26 -12.99 11.72
N TYR A 56 1.25 -13.86 11.96
CA TYR A 56 0.99 -15.24 12.39
C TYR A 56 0.25 -15.28 13.73
N PHE A 57 0.61 -14.41 14.69
CA PHE A 57 -0.09 -14.36 15.97
C PHE A 57 -1.56 -13.93 15.80
N THR A 58 -1.81 -12.87 15.03
CA THR A 58 -3.17 -12.40 14.72
C THR A 58 -3.98 -13.49 14.01
N ASN A 59 -3.43 -14.10 12.97
CA ASN A 59 -4.09 -15.12 12.17
C ASN A 59 -4.35 -16.41 12.96
N THR A 60 -3.47 -16.81 13.87
CA THR A 60 -3.71 -17.96 14.75
C THR A 60 -4.87 -17.71 15.70
N ILE A 61 -4.96 -16.51 16.28
CA ILE A 61 -6.09 -16.13 17.14
C ILE A 61 -7.39 -16.04 16.34
N ASP A 62 -7.35 -15.46 15.14
CA ASP A 62 -8.48 -15.40 14.23
C ASP A 62 -9.01 -16.79 13.89
N ARG A 63 -8.12 -17.72 13.52
CA ARG A 63 -8.48 -19.11 13.24
C ARG A 63 -9.03 -19.85 14.46
N LEU A 64 -8.52 -19.56 15.65
CA LEU A 64 -8.94 -20.24 16.88
C LEU A 64 -10.36 -19.83 17.31
N PHE A 65 -10.68 -18.54 17.23
CA PHE A 65 -11.95 -18.00 17.73
C PHE A 65 -13.01 -17.79 16.64
N MET A 66 -12.63 -17.52 15.39
CA MET A 66 -13.58 -17.15 14.34
C MET A 66 -13.89 -18.27 13.36
N ASN A 67 -12.85 -18.92 12.85
CA ASN A 67 -12.94 -19.83 11.71
C ASN A 67 -13.14 -21.31 12.12
N ARG A 68 -13.14 -21.59 13.43
CA ARG A 68 -13.40 -22.93 13.93
C ARG A 68 -14.91 -23.16 13.99
N GLY A 69 -15.37 -24.12 13.21
CA GLY A 69 -16.76 -24.57 13.22
C GLY A 69 -17.14 -25.17 14.57
N PHE A 70 -18.40 -24.97 14.95
CA PHE A 70 -19.00 -25.60 16.11
C PHE A 70 -20.41 -26.07 15.83
N LEU A 71 -20.81 -27.14 16.51
CA LEU A 71 -22.14 -27.71 16.38
C LEU A 71 -23.12 -26.90 17.24
N THR A 72 -24.18 -26.43 16.58
CA THR A 72 -25.36 -25.89 17.24
C THR A 72 -26.20 -27.01 17.86
N THR A 73 -27.22 -26.64 18.65
CA THR A 73 -28.21 -27.58 19.19
C THR A 73 -28.97 -28.35 18.09
N GLY A 74 -28.97 -27.85 16.85
CA GLY A 74 -29.56 -28.51 15.68
C GLY A 74 -28.57 -29.28 14.81
N GLU A 75 -27.36 -29.59 15.30
CA GLU A 75 -26.29 -30.31 14.57
C GLU A 75 -25.76 -29.60 13.30
N ILE A 76 -26.06 -28.31 13.13
CA ILE A 76 -25.50 -27.49 12.06
C ILE A 76 -24.15 -26.97 12.53
N GLU A 77 -23.11 -27.17 11.71
CA GLU A 77 -21.80 -26.57 11.92
C GLU A 77 -21.84 -25.10 11.48
N LEU A 78 -21.57 -24.20 12.43
CA LEU A 78 -21.49 -22.76 12.19
C LEU A 78 -20.11 -22.23 12.60
N ASN A 79 -19.64 -21.22 11.88
CA ASN A 79 -18.50 -20.40 12.29
C ASN A 79 -18.96 -19.16 13.07
N TYR A 80 -18.03 -18.44 13.72
CA TYR A 80 -18.37 -17.23 14.47
C TYR A 80 -19.06 -16.17 13.59
N HIS A 81 -18.59 -16.00 12.35
CA HIS A 81 -19.14 -15.05 11.38
C HIS A 81 -20.56 -15.39 10.89
N GLU A 82 -21.01 -16.63 11.10
CA GLU A 82 -22.29 -17.16 10.64
C GLU A 82 -23.34 -17.23 11.76
N ILE A 83 -23.00 -16.74 12.97
CA ILE A 83 -23.92 -16.66 14.11
C ILE A 83 -25.05 -15.69 13.79
N VAL A 84 -26.31 -16.17 13.83
CA VAL A 84 -27.51 -15.36 13.55
C VAL A 84 -28.39 -15.18 14.78
N THR A 85 -28.51 -16.19 15.65
CA THR A 85 -29.43 -16.14 16.81
C THR A 85 -28.71 -15.87 18.14
N ILE A 86 -29.46 -15.41 19.13
CA ILE A 86 -28.95 -15.21 20.50
C ILE A 86 -28.58 -16.57 21.13
N ASP A 87 -29.32 -17.63 20.80
CA ASP A 87 -29.02 -18.98 21.29
C ASP A 87 -27.73 -19.52 20.68
N ASP A 88 -27.49 -19.29 19.39
CA ASP A 88 -26.21 -19.61 18.74
C ASP A 88 -25.04 -18.88 19.40
N TRP A 89 -25.24 -17.60 19.75
CA TRP A 89 -24.23 -16.83 20.48
C TRP A 89 -23.95 -17.41 21.87
N TRP A 90 -24.98 -17.80 22.63
CA TRP A 90 -24.77 -18.48 23.92
C TRP A 90 -24.08 -19.82 23.76
N ASN A 91 -24.44 -20.62 22.74
CA ASN A 91 -23.80 -21.89 22.44
C ASN A 91 -22.32 -21.70 22.08
N TYR A 92 -22.00 -20.67 21.30
CA TYR A 92 -20.63 -20.26 21.00
C TYR A 92 -19.84 -19.88 22.27
N MET A 93 -20.47 -19.09 23.15
CA MET A 93 -19.84 -18.66 24.40
C MET A 93 -19.63 -19.83 25.36
N GLN A 94 -20.58 -20.76 25.47
CA GLN A 94 -20.52 -21.87 26.43
C GLN A 94 -19.59 -22.99 25.98
N ASN A 95 -19.51 -23.32 24.68
CA ASN A 95 -18.67 -24.44 24.21
C ASN A 95 -17.39 -23.99 23.48
N PRO A 96 -17.42 -23.48 22.23
CA PRO A 96 -16.20 -23.11 21.48
C PRO A 96 -15.29 -22.14 22.22
N PHE A 97 -15.85 -21.04 22.75
CA PHE A 97 -15.08 -20.00 23.39
C PHE A 97 -14.43 -20.51 24.69
N MET A 98 -15.22 -21.14 25.56
CA MET A 98 -14.69 -21.74 26.80
C MET A 98 -13.67 -22.84 26.50
N TYR A 99 -13.94 -23.70 25.52
CA TYR A 99 -12.98 -24.71 25.10
C TYR A 99 -11.69 -24.06 24.59
N ALA A 100 -11.74 -23.03 23.75
CA ALA A 100 -10.55 -22.37 23.22
C ALA A 100 -9.68 -21.75 24.33
N ILE A 101 -10.30 -21.16 25.36
CA ILE A 101 -9.59 -20.54 26.48
C ILE A 101 -8.95 -21.57 27.42
N TYR A 102 -9.57 -22.74 27.62
CA TYR A 102 -9.15 -23.71 28.64
C TYR A 102 -8.53 -25.01 28.10
N SER A 103 -8.71 -25.37 26.82
CA SER A 103 -8.39 -26.70 26.30
C SER A 103 -6.90 -27.04 26.22
N GLU A 104 -6.04 -26.06 25.94
CA GLU A 104 -4.62 -26.34 25.65
C GLU A 104 -3.63 -25.80 26.70
N GLY A 105 -4.12 -25.12 27.75
CA GLY A 105 -3.31 -24.51 28.80
C GLY A 105 -3.22 -25.30 30.11
N THR A 106 -4.08 -26.28 30.32
CA THR A 106 -4.12 -27.12 31.53
C THR A 106 -4.09 -28.60 31.14
N SER A 107 -2.92 -29.10 30.76
CA SER A 107 -2.62 -30.53 30.94
C SER A 107 -2.79 -30.82 32.44
N HIS A 108 -3.79 -31.61 32.77
CA HIS A 108 -4.06 -32.11 34.11
C HIS A 108 -2.82 -32.77 34.78
N GLU A 109 -1.80 -33.14 34.00
CA GLU A 109 -0.52 -33.71 34.46
C GLU A 109 0.42 -32.68 35.12
N ASP A 110 0.41 -31.41 34.70
CA ASP A 110 1.30 -30.38 35.28
C ASP A 110 0.78 -29.84 36.63
N LEU A 111 -0.55 -29.89 36.82
CA LEU A 111 -1.22 -29.49 38.08
C LEU A 111 -1.09 -30.56 39.17
N GLN A 112 -1.06 -31.85 38.82
CA GLN A 112 -0.87 -32.92 39.80
C GLN A 112 0.58 -33.03 40.26
N THR A 113 1.56 -32.85 39.36
CA THR A 113 2.98 -32.82 39.73
C THR A 113 3.35 -31.59 40.57
N LYS A 114 2.71 -30.43 40.34
CA LYS A 114 2.86 -29.25 41.23
C LYS A 114 2.16 -29.41 42.59
N LYS A 115 0.98 -30.03 42.66
CA LYS A 115 0.28 -30.26 43.94
C LYS A 115 0.98 -31.29 44.84
N ALA A 116 1.71 -32.24 44.26
CA ALA A 116 2.45 -33.23 45.04
C ALA A 116 3.73 -32.67 45.71
N ASN A 117 4.27 -31.55 45.22
CA ASN A 117 5.61 -31.08 45.60
C ASN A 117 5.68 -29.80 46.43
N LEU A 118 4.56 -29.20 46.88
CA LEU A 118 4.60 -27.94 47.63
C LEU A 118 3.78 -27.96 48.93
N THR A 119 4.48 -28.25 50.03
CA THR A 119 4.09 -27.94 51.42
C THR A 119 4.22 -26.47 51.81
N ASP A 120 4.38 -25.55 50.85
CA ASP A 120 4.44 -24.11 51.12
C ASP A 120 3.17 -23.39 50.64
N LYS A 121 2.24 -23.16 51.58
CA LYS A 121 0.97 -22.43 51.44
C LYS A 121 1.10 -20.92 51.12
N LYS A 122 2.25 -20.45 50.61
CA LYS A 122 2.49 -19.03 50.27
C LYS A 122 2.73 -18.75 48.78
N GLN A 123 2.63 -19.75 47.91
CA GLN A 123 2.85 -19.61 46.45
C GLN A 123 1.65 -19.99 45.58
N LEU A 124 0.44 -19.95 46.12
CA LEU A 124 -0.82 -20.13 45.37
C LEU A 124 -1.52 -18.81 45.06
N GLU A 125 -0.75 -17.73 44.94
CA GLU A 125 -1.23 -16.44 44.40
C GLU A 125 -1.01 -16.42 42.88
N GLY A 126 -2.11 -16.54 42.14
CA GLY A 126 -2.18 -16.31 40.69
C GLY A 126 -2.07 -17.58 39.85
N GLU A 127 -3.14 -18.36 39.75
CA GLU A 127 -3.29 -19.29 38.61
C GLU A 127 -3.36 -18.44 37.34
N ASN A 128 -2.26 -18.34 36.60
CA ASN A 128 -2.24 -17.63 35.33
C ASN A 128 -2.88 -18.52 34.25
N LEU A 129 -3.80 -17.93 33.48
CA LEU A 129 -4.43 -18.59 32.36
C LEU A 129 -3.49 -18.51 31.14
N TYR A 130 -3.24 -19.65 30.50
CA TYR A 130 -2.39 -19.76 29.32
C TYR A 130 -3.21 -20.17 28.10
N LEU A 131 -2.93 -19.53 26.96
CA LEU A 131 -3.47 -19.84 25.64
C LEU A 131 -2.37 -20.45 24.76
N LEU A 132 -2.68 -21.57 24.09
CA LEU A 132 -1.76 -22.29 23.19
C LEU A 132 -0.37 -22.52 23.82
N ARG A 133 -0.34 -22.78 25.15
CA ARG A 133 0.86 -23.02 25.99
C ARG A 133 1.94 -21.92 26.04
N SER A 134 1.81 -20.87 25.23
CA SER A 134 2.89 -19.89 24.97
C SER A 134 2.47 -18.45 25.20
N SER A 135 1.16 -18.18 25.21
CA SER A 135 0.61 -16.85 25.48
C SER A 135 -0.08 -16.86 26.84
N ILE A 136 0.11 -15.82 27.63
CA ILE A 136 -0.54 -15.62 28.93
C ILE A 136 -1.67 -14.60 28.79
N PHE A 137 -2.78 -14.80 29.50
CA PHE A 137 -3.82 -13.78 29.62
C PHE A 137 -3.38 -12.69 30.60
N LEU A 138 -3.53 -11.42 30.19
CA LEU A 138 -3.32 -10.26 31.06
C LEU A 138 -4.64 -9.91 31.75
N GLY A 139 -4.87 -10.55 32.88
CA GLY A 139 -6.15 -10.51 33.59
C GLY A 139 -7.22 -11.37 32.91
N PRO A 140 -8.37 -11.58 33.58
CA PRO A 140 -9.45 -12.39 33.03
C PRO A 140 -10.20 -11.66 31.91
N PRO A 141 -10.85 -12.39 30.98
CA PRO A 141 -11.74 -11.80 29.99
C PRO A 141 -12.88 -11.00 30.59
N ARG A 142 -13.36 -9.99 29.86
CA ARG A 142 -14.51 -9.17 30.22
C ARG A 142 -15.60 -9.29 29.16
N ILE A 143 -16.85 -9.43 29.61
CA ILE A 143 -18.04 -9.29 28.76
C ILE A 143 -18.64 -7.92 29.03
N ARG A 144 -18.88 -7.13 27.98
CA ARG A 144 -19.45 -5.79 28.03
C ARG A 144 -20.72 -5.74 27.19
N GLN A 145 -21.74 -5.04 27.66
CA GLN A 145 -23.04 -4.92 26.98
C GLN A 145 -23.57 -3.49 27.01
N LEU A 146 -24.21 -3.08 25.90
CA LEU A 146 -24.96 -1.83 25.79
C LEU A 146 -26.44 -2.11 25.53
N LYS A 147 -27.30 -1.39 26.27
CA LYS A 147 -28.76 -1.47 26.19
C LYS A 147 -29.36 -0.12 25.77
N VAL A 148 -30.55 -0.18 25.18
CA VAL A 148 -31.37 0.96 24.76
C VAL A 148 -32.64 1.03 25.59
N ARG A 149 -33.17 2.24 25.79
CA ARG A 149 -34.42 2.49 26.54
C ARG A 149 -35.65 1.91 25.82
N ASN A 150 -36.62 1.44 26.59
CA ASN A 150 -37.87 0.84 26.10
C ASN A 150 -38.80 1.81 25.34
N ASP A 151 -38.73 3.10 25.62
CA ASP A 151 -39.57 4.11 24.96
C ASP A 151 -38.76 4.92 23.92
N SER A 152 -37.79 4.26 23.27
CA SER A 152 -36.87 4.95 22.35
C SER A 152 -37.46 5.18 20.96
N CYS A 153 -38.53 4.45 20.59
CA CYS A 153 -39.23 4.66 19.32
C CYS A 153 -40.75 4.77 19.50
N PRO A 154 -41.42 5.61 18.67
CA PRO A 154 -42.87 5.68 18.64
C PRO A 154 -43.45 4.49 17.88
N ILE A 155 -44.33 3.72 18.53
CA ILE A 155 -45.09 2.64 17.90
C ILE A 155 -46.32 3.25 17.21
N HIS A 156 -46.53 2.92 15.93
CA HIS A 156 -47.70 3.38 15.20
C HIS A 156 -49.00 2.90 15.87
N PRO A 157 -50.03 3.76 16.04
CA PRO A 157 -51.24 3.44 16.83
C PRO A 157 -51.92 2.12 16.43
N ALA A 158 -51.94 1.79 15.14
CA ALA A 158 -52.52 0.55 14.63
C ALA A 158 -51.89 -0.75 15.19
N PHE A 159 -50.62 -0.70 15.62
CA PHE A 159 -49.86 -1.87 16.09
C PHE A 159 -49.61 -1.88 17.59
N LYS A 160 -50.08 -0.86 18.33
CA LYS A 160 -49.88 -0.73 19.79
C LYS A 160 -50.48 -1.90 20.60
N ARG A 161 -51.45 -2.62 20.03
CA ARG A 161 -52.03 -3.84 20.63
C ARG A 161 -51.09 -5.04 20.62
N TYR A 162 -50.13 -5.09 19.70
CA TYR A 162 -49.18 -6.19 19.55
C TYR A 162 -47.83 -5.87 20.20
N PHE A 163 -47.40 -4.61 20.10
CA PHE A 163 -46.13 -4.16 20.63
C PHE A 163 -46.37 -3.15 21.74
N GLN A 164 -46.06 -3.56 22.97
CA GLN A 164 -46.11 -2.69 24.17
C GLN A 164 -44.78 -1.97 24.42
N GLN A 165 -43.69 -2.44 23.78
CA GLN A 165 -42.30 -2.04 24.01
C GLN A 165 -41.62 -1.72 22.68
N CYS A 166 -40.73 -0.72 22.63
CA CYS A 166 -40.07 -0.29 21.38
C CYS A 166 -38.60 0.10 21.60
N PHE A 167 -37.71 -0.71 21.04
CA PHE A 167 -36.27 -0.46 21.12
C PHE A 167 -35.72 -0.02 19.76
N ASP A 168 -35.33 1.24 19.65
CA ASP A 168 -34.74 1.81 18.43
C ASP A 168 -33.29 1.33 18.22
N LYS A 169 -32.67 1.75 17.11
CA LYS A 169 -31.23 1.61 16.89
C LYS A 169 -30.43 2.29 18.01
N TYR A 170 -29.21 1.80 18.21
CA TYR A 170 -28.30 2.43 19.16
C TYR A 170 -28.03 3.90 18.76
N SER A 171 -28.19 4.79 19.72
CA SER A 171 -27.77 6.18 19.63
C SER A 171 -27.38 6.65 21.03
N TYR A 172 -26.53 7.67 21.11
CA TYR A 172 -26.11 8.26 22.38
C TYR A 172 -27.31 8.67 23.26
N TRP A 173 -28.37 9.15 22.64
CA TRP A 173 -29.58 9.63 23.33
C TRP A 173 -30.48 8.48 23.78
N ASN A 174 -30.46 7.35 23.08
CA ASN A 174 -31.35 6.21 23.36
C ASN A 174 -30.72 5.21 24.33
N GLU A 175 -29.43 5.34 24.65
CA GLU A 175 -28.71 4.47 25.59
C GLU A 175 -29.39 4.44 26.98
N LEU A 176 -29.64 3.24 27.48
CA LEU A 176 -30.17 3.03 28.83
C LEU A 176 -29.01 3.15 29.84
N ARG A 177 -29.15 4.08 30.78
CA ARG A 177 -28.15 4.30 31.84
C ARG A 177 -28.78 4.26 33.23
N ILE A 178 -28.58 3.16 33.94
CA ILE A 178 -28.94 3.01 35.36
C ILE A 178 -27.72 3.32 36.23
N LYS A 179 -27.82 4.35 37.08
CA LYS A 179 -26.72 4.75 37.98
C LYS A 179 -26.39 3.61 38.97
N GLY A 180 -25.11 3.25 39.09
CA GLY A 180 -24.61 2.21 40.00
C GLY A 180 -24.40 0.83 39.36
N GLU A 181 -24.97 0.58 38.18
CA GLU A 181 -24.79 -0.68 37.43
C GLU A 181 -23.91 -0.54 36.18
N ILE A 182 -23.51 0.70 35.86
CA ILE A 182 -22.69 1.01 34.70
C ILE A 182 -21.24 1.15 35.12
N ASP A 183 -20.38 0.38 34.48
CA ASP A 183 -18.95 0.67 34.45
C ASP A 183 -18.70 1.73 33.37
N ASN A 184 -17.96 2.79 33.72
CA ASN A 184 -17.47 3.77 32.75
C ASN A 184 -16.18 3.33 32.05
N VAL A 185 -15.90 2.02 32.05
CA VAL A 185 -14.65 1.42 31.59
C VAL A 185 -14.79 0.92 30.15
N GLY A 186 -13.74 1.04 29.35
CA GLY A 186 -13.71 0.67 27.94
C GLY A 186 -13.79 1.88 27.02
N ASP A 187 -13.05 1.83 25.91
CA ASP A 187 -13.04 2.86 24.88
C ASP A 187 -14.16 2.62 23.85
N PHE A 188 -14.27 3.52 22.87
CA PHE A 188 -15.24 3.39 21.79
C PHE A 188 -14.98 2.15 20.93
N ALA A 189 -16.05 1.48 20.48
CA ALA A 189 -15.97 0.35 19.55
C ALA A 189 -16.61 0.72 18.21
N TRP A 190 -15.84 0.51 17.13
CA TRP A 190 -16.32 0.67 15.75
C TRP A 190 -16.89 -0.67 15.28
N GLY A 191 -18.21 -0.72 15.22
CA GLY A 191 -18.95 -1.87 14.74
C GLY A 191 -19.27 -1.83 13.24
N GLN A 192 -19.94 -2.87 12.75
CA GLN A 192 -20.43 -2.92 11.37
C GLN A 192 -21.68 -2.06 11.16
N LEU A 193 -22.58 -2.01 12.14
CA LEU A 193 -23.82 -1.23 12.09
C LEU A 193 -23.69 0.18 12.63
N SER A 194 -22.93 0.35 13.71
CA SER A 194 -22.86 1.63 14.42
C SER A 194 -21.55 1.83 15.18
N PHE A 195 -21.38 3.07 15.65
CA PHE A 195 -20.31 3.43 16.55
C PHE A 195 -20.81 3.36 17.99
N TYR A 196 -20.19 2.51 18.79
CA TYR A 196 -20.60 2.22 20.16
C TYR A 196 -19.71 2.94 21.15
N ARG A 197 -20.30 3.60 22.14
CA ARG A 197 -19.55 4.27 23.20
C ARG A 197 -18.94 3.27 24.17
N GLY A 198 -17.86 3.70 24.83
CA GLY A 198 -17.32 3.05 26.01
C GLY A 198 -18.30 2.94 27.17
N GLY A 199 -17.97 2.07 28.12
CA GLY A 199 -18.81 1.75 29.28
C GLY A 199 -19.93 0.75 28.98
N GLY A 200 -20.93 0.74 29.87
CA GLY A 200 -22.08 -0.14 29.80
C GLY A 200 -22.15 -1.12 30.97
N TYR A 201 -22.86 -2.22 30.77
CA TYR A 201 -22.99 -3.29 31.74
C TYR A 201 -21.87 -4.30 31.51
N THR A 202 -20.95 -4.42 32.47
CA THR A 202 -19.78 -5.27 32.37
C THR A 202 -19.87 -6.44 33.36
N LYS A 203 -19.38 -7.60 32.94
CA LYS A 203 -19.16 -8.77 33.78
C LYS A 203 -17.76 -9.28 33.54
N TYR A 204 -17.01 -9.45 34.62
CA TYR A 204 -15.64 -9.95 34.58
C TYR A 204 -15.68 -11.46 34.76
N MET A 205 -15.01 -12.19 33.87
CA MET A 205 -14.75 -13.60 34.08
C MET A 205 -13.73 -13.78 35.21
N LYS A 206 -13.64 -14.99 35.75
CA LYS A 206 -12.63 -15.43 36.69
C LYS A 206 -11.60 -16.28 35.96
N VAL A 207 -10.53 -16.67 36.67
CA VAL A 207 -9.54 -17.61 36.10
C VAL A 207 -10.15 -19.02 35.97
N GLY A 208 -10.89 -19.48 36.98
CA GLY A 208 -11.41 -20.86 37.02
C GLY A 208 -12.54 -21.14 36.00
N LYS A 209 -12.43 -22.27 35.29
CA LYS A 209 -13.39 -22.72 34.27
C LYS A 209 -14.81 -22.89 34.83
N GLU A 210 -14.97 -23.67 35.90
CA GLU A 210 -16.29 -23.97 36.51
C GLU A 210 -17.01 -22.69 36.96
N ALA A 211 -16.27 -21.73 37.52
CA ALA A 211 -16.84 -20.47 37.96
C ALA A 211 -17.37 -19.62 36.78
N ASN A 212 -16.73 -19.72 35.61
CA ASN A 212 -17.16 -19.04 34.39
C ASN A 212 -18.30 -19.77 33.68
N GLU A 213 -18.33 -21.10 33.70
CA GLU A 213 -19.47 -21.88 33.21
C GLU A 213 -20.74 -21.52 34.01
N ASN A 214 -20.63 -21.50 35.35
CA ASN A 214 -21.71 -21.06 36.23
C ASN A 214 -22.11 -19.60 35.98
N LEU A 215 -21.14 -18.70 35.72
CA LEU A 215 -21.43 -17.31 35.39
C LEU A 215 -22.21 -17.19 34.08
N LEU A 216 -21.79 -17.88 33.01
CA LEU A 216 -22.48 -17.86 31.73
C LEU A 216 -23.89 -18.46 31.83
N GLU A 217 -24.05 -19.55 32.59
CA GLU A 217 -25.35 -20.14 32.86
C GLU A 217 -26.27 -19.19 33.64
N GLN A 218 -25.74 -18.51 34.66
CA GLN A 218 -26.48 -17.47 35.39
C GLN A 218 -26.91 -16.32 34.48
N LEU A 219 -26.03 -15.84 33.59
CA LEU A 219 -26.37 -14.77 32.65
C LEU A 219 -27.41 -15.20 31.62
N LYS A 220 -27.37 -16.46 31.17
CA LYS A 220 -28.38 -17.04 30.28
C LYS A 220 -29.74 -17.16 30.99
N ASN A 221 -29.75 -17.71 32.21
CA ASN A 221 -30.96 -17.93 33.00
C ASN A 221 -31.62 -16.61 33.46
N THR A 222 -30.83 -15.58 33.73
CA THR A 222 -31.32 -14.24 34.08
C THR A 222 -31.72 -13.40 32.85
N GLN A 223 -31.67 -13.97 31.65
CA GLN A 223 -31.93 -13.27 30.38
C GLN A 223 -31.15 -11.96 30.27
N TRP A 224 -29.85 -12.00 30.57
CA TRP A 224 -29.01 -10.81 30.56
C TRP A 224 -29.00 -10.11 29.19
N ILE A 225 -29.17 -10.87 28.11
CA ILE A 225 -29.45 -10.36 26.76
C ILE A 225 -30.95 -10.21 26.59
N GLU A 226 -31.39 -8.97 26.42
CA GLU A 226 -32.79 -8.59 26.26
C GLU A 226 -33.04 -8.00 24.86
N LEU A 227 -34.31 -7.76 24.51
CA LEU A 227 -34.71 -7.10 23.26
C LEU A 227 -34.10 -5.70 23.09
N GLY A 228 -33.80 -5.02 24.20
CA GLY A 228 -33.15 -3.71 24.21
C GLY A 228 -31.62 -3.74 24.08
N THR A 229 -30.99 -4.93 24.10
CA THR A 229 -29.55 -5.05 23.91
C THR A 229 -29.19 -4.76 22.45
N ARG A 230 -28.13 -3.96 22.22
CA ARG A 230 -27.67 -3.59 20.87
C ARG A 230 -26.25 -4.00 20.57
N PHE A 231 -25.44 -4.20 21.60
CA PHE A 231 -24.03 -4.50 21.43
C PHE A 231 -23.53 -5.30 22.61
N ILE A 232 -22.78 -6.34 22.30
CA ILE A 232 -22.06 -7.18 23.26
C ILE A 232 -20.62 -7.29 22.76
N ALA A 233 -19.66 -7.10 23.66
CA ALA A 233 -18.25 -7.30 23.38
C ALA A 233 -17.63 -8.25 24.39
N VAL A 234 -16.88 -9.23 23.92
CA VAL A 234 -15.99 -10.06 24.74
C VAL A 234 -14.56 -9.60 24.48
N GLU A 235 -13.90 -9.13 25.53
CA GLU A 235 -12.62 -8.42 25.43
C GLU A 235 -11.60 -9.09 26.35
N PHE A 236 -10.43 -9.43 25.82
CA PHE A 236 -9.32 -9.99 26.58
C PHE A 236 -7.98 -9.64 25.95
N ASN A 237 -6.95 -9.62 26.80
CA ASN A 237 -5.59 -9.28 26.40
C ASN A 237 -4.67 -10.47 26.61
N LEU A 238 -3.79 -10.69 25.65
CA LEU A 238 -2.80 -11.74 25.63
C LEU A 238 -1.41 -11.14 25.54
N TYR A 239 -0.44 -11.79 26.16
CA TYR A 239 0.98 -11.51 26.01
C TYR A 239 1.73 -12.78 25.66
N ASN A 240 2.55 -12.72 24.62
CA ASN A 240 3.40 -13.83 24.21
C ASN A 240 4.85 -13.51 24.58
N ALA A 241 5.40 -14.22 25.56
CA ALA A 241 6.75 -13.97 26.07
C ALA A 241 7.86 -14.32 25.05
N ASN A 242 7.62 -15.32 24.19
CA ASN A 242 8.62 -15.78 23.21
C ASN A 242 8.89 -14.73 22.12
N SER A 243 7.85 -14.00 21.72
CA SER A 243 7.91 -12.99 20.66
C SER A 243 7.82 -11.55 21.17
N ASN A 244 7.61 -11.37 22.47
CA ASN A 244 7.40 -10.08 23.13
C ASN A 244 6.27 -9.26 22.49
N LEU A 245 5.17 -9.93 22.15
CA LEU A 245 4.00 -9.35 21.48
C LEU A 245 2.81 -9.33 22.43
N PHE A 246 2.15 -8.18 22.52
CA PHE A 246 0.81 -8.04 23.06
C PHE A 246 -0.22 -8.27 21.95
N CYS A 247 -1.33 -8.92 22.28
CA CYS A 247 -2.49 -9.07 21.42
C CYS A 247 -3.75 -8.77 22.21
N MET A 248 -4.53 -7.81 21.74
CA MET A 248 -5.88 -7.59 22.23
C MET A 248 -6.86 -8.23 21.27
N VAL A 249 -7.83 -8.94 21.85
CA VAL A 249 -8.92 -9.57 21.13
C VAL A 249 -10.23 -8.97 21.60
N LYS A 250 -11.01 -8.46 20.64
CA LYS A 250 -12.39 -8.05 20.85
C LYS A 250 -13.30 -8.82 19.91
N LEU A 251 -14.24 -9.57 20.49
CA LEU A 251 -15.30 -10.28 19.78
C LEU A 251 -16.58 -9.45 19.93
N PHE A 252 -17.14 -8.96 18.84
CA PHE A 252 -18.36 -8.16 18.84
C PHE A 252 -19.55 -8.99 18.37
N ALA A 253 -20.67 -8.84 19.08
CA ALA A 253 -21.99 -9.30 18.67
C ALA A 253 -22.95 -8.10 18.71
N GLU A 254 -23.35 -7.64 17.53
CA GLU A 254 -24.26 -6.52 17.32
C GLU A 254 -25.68 -7.05 17.10
N LEU A 255 -26.64 -6.48 17.81
CA LEU A 255 -28.04 -6.87 17.69
C LEU A 255 -28.78 -5.70 17.03
N PRO A 256 -29.09 -5.75 15.72
CA PRO A 256 -29.85 -4.69 15.09
C PRO A 256 -31.29 -4.64 15.64
N SER A 257 -31.96 -3.49 15.47
CA SER A 257 -33.33 -3.31 15.99
C SER A 257 -34.37 -4.21 15.32
N ILE A 258 -34.04 -4.80 14.17
CA ILE A 258 -34.86 -5.80 13.48
C ILE A 258 -34.76 -7.22 14.08
N GLY A 259 -33.81 -7.45 15.00
CA GLY A 259 -33.50 -8.77 15.55
C GLY A 259 -32.32 -9.47 14.84
N GLY A 260 -31.96 -10.65 15.32
CA GLY A 260 -30.75 -11.36 14.90
C GLY A 260 -29.48 -10.82 15.55
N VAL A 261 -28.36 -11.44 15.22
CA VAL A 261 -27.01 -11.13 15.70
C VAL A 261 -26.09 -11.00 14.49
N ILE A 262 -25.27 -9.97 14.47
CA ILE A 262 -24.21 -9.76 13.49
C ILE A 262 -22.89 -9.76 14.26
N THR A 263 -22.02 -10.69 13.91
CA THR A 263 -20.74 -10.83 14.58
C THR A 263 -19.62 -10.16 13.82
N SER A 264 -18.71 -9.52 14.55
CA SER A 264 -17.47 -8.97 13.99
C SER A 264 -16.34 -9.11 15.00
N SER A 265 -15.11 -8.89 14.55
CA SER A 265 -13.93 -9.06 15.40
C SER A 265 -12.93 -7.92 15.19
N SER A 266 -12.17 -7.64 16.24
CA SER A 266 -11.02 -6.75 16.18
C SER A 266 -9.86 -7.38 16.95
N ILE A 267 -8.90 -7.92 16.22
CA ILE A 267 -7.66 -8.48 16.77
C ILE A 267 -6.53 -7.51 16.44
N ARG A 268 -5.83 -7.02 17.47
CA ARG A 268 -4.75 -6.04 17.31
C ARG A 268 -3.52 -6.49 18.07
N THR A 269 -2.44 -6.73 17.34
CA THR A 269 -1.13 -7.07 17.91
C THR A 269 -0.18 -5.90 17.87
N PHE A 270 0.62 -5.72 18.92
CA PHE A 270 1.71 -4.75 18.95
C PHE A 270 2.89 -5.27 19.76
N GLN A 271 4.08 -4.80 19.43
CA GLN A 271 5.31 -5.19 20.12
C GLN A 271 5.56 -4.35 21.36
N MET A 272 5.98 -5.00 22.44
CA MET A 272 6.56 -4.33 23.58
C MET A 272 7.98 -3.87 23.23
N LEU A 273 8.31 -2.61 23.49
CA LEU A 273 9.68 -2.15 23.30
C LEU A 273 10.47 -2.51 24.54
N ASP A 274 11.25 -3.58 24.47
CA ASP A 274 12.29 -3.86 25.45
C ASP A 274 13.58 -3.10 25.10
N THR A 275 14.36 -2.73 26.11
CA THR A 275 15.64 -2.02 25.93
C THR A 275 16.84 -2.95 26.05
N LYS A 276 16.64 -4.27 25.89
CA LYS A 276 17.65 -5.29 26.23
C LYS A 276 18.39 -5.83 25.01
N SER A 277 17.79 -5.84 23.82
CA SER A 277 18.46 -6.35 22.61
C SER A 277 19.35 -5.29 21.97
N ALA A 278 20.46 -5.71 21.36
CA ALA A 278 21.31 -4.83 20.55
C ALA A 278 20.52 -4.17 19.40
N TYR A 279 19.51 -4.88 18.87
CA TYR A 279 18.60 -4.35 17.88
C TYR A 279 17.76 -3.19 18.42
N ASP A 280 17.26 -3.28 19.65
CA ASP A 280 16.44 -2.23 20.27
C ASP A 280 17.26 -0.95 20.52
N ILE A 281 18.53 -1.11 20.93
CA ILE A 281 19.49 0.00 21.06
C ILE A 281 19.70 0.68 19.70
N PHE A 282 19.90 -0.10 18.64
CA PHE A 282 20.02 0.43 17.27
C PHE A 282 18.77 1.23 16.86
N ILE A 283 17.56 0.73 17.14
CA ILE A 283 16.32 1.46 16.84
C ILE A 283 16.19 2.75 17.65
N ILE A 284 16.68 2.80 18.89
CA ILE A 284 16.75 4.05 19.67
C ILE A 284 17.67 5.07 18.99
N VAL A 285 18.85 4.65 18.52
CA VAL A 285 19.77 5.53 17.77
C VAL A 285 19.10 6.07 16.50
N VAL A 286 18.39 5.23 15.75
CA VAL A 286 17.64 5.65 14.55
C VAL A 286 16.51 6.63 14.90
N LYS A 287 15.82 6.46 16.03
CA LYS A 287 14.81 7.43 16.51
C LYS A 287 15.41 8.79 16.85
N ILE A 288 16.59 8.82 17.48
CA ILE A 288 17.31 10.07 17.77
C ILE A 288 17.74 10.75 16.46
N LEU A 289 18.23 9.97 15.49
CA LEU A 289 18.58 10.49 14.16
C LEU A 289 17.36 11.07 13.44
N PHE A 290 16.20 10.41 13.52
CA PHE A 290 14.95 10.90 12.95
C PHE A 290 14.47 12.21 13.62
N LEU A 291 14.59 12.31 14.95
CA LEU A 291 14.31 13.55 15.69
C LEU A 291 15.20 14.71 15.20
N LEU A 292 16.50 14.47 15.03
CA LEU A 292 17.44 15.46 14.50
C LEU A 292 17.08 15.90 13.08
N GLN A 293 16.68 14.96 12.21
CA GLN A 293 16.23 15.27 10.85
C GLN A 293 14.99 16.16 10.83
N ILE A 294 13.99 15.87 11.67
CA ILE A 294 12.79 16.71 11.80
C ILE A 294 13.18 18.13 12.22
N ILE A 295 14.04 18.29 13.22
CA ILE A 295 14.49 19.62 13.68
C ILE A 295 15.18 20.39 12.55
N ILE A 296 16.10 19.73 11.82
CA ILE A 296 16.82 20.35 10.69
C ILE A 296 15.82 20.78 9.60
N PHE A 297 14.86 19.94 9.24
CA PHE A 297 13.84 20.29 8.25
C PHE A 297 12.92 21.40 8.73
N THR A 298 12.55 21.45 10.02
CA THR A 298 11.77 22.57 10.57
C THR A 298 12.51 23.89 10.44
N ILE A 299 13.80 23.93 10.77
CA ILE A 299 14.60 25.16 10.63
C ILE A 299 14.66 25.60 9.17
N ARG A 300 14.85 24.64 8.25
CA ARG A 300 14.88 24.91 6.80
C ARG A 300 13.54 25.45 6.31
N GLU A 301 12.43 24.76 6.61
CA GLU A 301 11.10 25.16 6.16
C GLU A 301 10.67 26.49 6.78
N ALA A 302 11.01 26.75 8.04
CA ALA A 302 10.76 28.04 8.69
C ALA A 302 11.52 29.18 8.01
N ALA A 303 12.78 28.98 7.64
CA ALA A 303 13.55 29.97 6.90
C ALA A 303 12.98 30.21 5.48
N LEU A 304 12.58 29.14 4.80
CA LEU A 304 11.94 29.22 3.48
C LEU A 304 10.59 29.96 3.54
N LEU A 305 9.82 29.74 4.60
CA LEU A 305 8.54 30.43 4.84
C LEU A 305 8.78 31.91 5.14
N TYR A 306 9.79 32.25 5.94
CA TYR A 306 10.15 33.63 6.25
C TYR A 306 10.55 34.42 4.99
N GLU A 307 11.32 33.80 4.09
CA GLU A 307 11.75 34.46 2.85
C GLU A 307 10.65 34.62 1.79
N MET A 308 9.73 33.65 1.67
CA MET A 308 8.70 33.66 0.62
C MET A 308 7.35 34.23 1.06
N GLY A 309 7.06 34.25 2.35
CA GLY A 309 5.73 34.51 2.88
C GLY A 309 4.67 33.60 2.25
N CYS A 310 3.53 34.19 1.86
CA CYS A 310 2.37 33.45 1.32
C CYS A 310 2.64 32.74 -0.02
N LYS A 311 3.68 33.13 -0.77
CA LYS A 311 4.07 32.45 -2.03
C LYS A 311 4.55 31.02 -1.80
N TYR A 312 4.89 30.66 -0.55
CA TYR A 312 5.25 29.31 -0.17
C TYR A 312 4.15 28.29 -0.50
N PHE A 313 2.89 28.61 -0.16
CA PHE A 313 1.74 27.70 -0.29
C PHE A 313 1.22 27.54 -1.72
N LEU A 314 1.72 28.31 -2.69
CA LEU A 314 1.38 28.16 -4.10
C LEU A 314 2.17 27.04 -4.81
N ARG A 315 3.21 26.49 -4.17
CA ARG A 315 4.06 25.43 -4.78
C ARG A 315 3.68 24.06 -4.24
N PHE A 316 3.30 23.15 -5.14
CA PHE A 316 2.93 21.76 -4.82
C PHE A 316 3.94 21.03 -3.93
N TRP A 317 5.23 21.08 -4.28
CA TRP A 317 6.29 20.38 -3.53
C TRP A 317 6.47 20.89 -2.10
N ASN A 318 6.15 22.16 -1.84
CA ASN A 318 6.24 22.72 -0.49
C ASN A 318 5.13 22.14 0.40
N TRP A 319 3.92 21.94 -0.13
CA TRP A 319 2.83 21.28 0.60
C TRP A 319 3.20 19.86 1.02
N ILE A 320 3.81 19.06 0.13
CA ILE A 320 4.27 17.71 0.48
C ILE A 320 5.27 17.76 1.64
N THR A 321 6.26 18.66 1.58
CA THR A 321 7.26 18.80 2.65
C THR A 321 6.64 19.27 3.97
N PHE A 322 5.68 20.19 3.93
CA PHE A 322 4.94 20.64 5.11
C PHE A 322 4.11 19.51 5.74
N ILE A 323 3.38 18.73 4.93
CA ILE A 323 2.60 17.57 5.40
C ILE A 323 3.49 16.50 6.02
N LEU A 324 4.63 16.20 5.39
CA LEU A 324 5.63 15.28 5.95
C LEU A 324 6.16 15.74 7.30
N LEU A 325 6.40 17.05 7.46
CA LEU A 325 6.84 17.61 8.73
C LEU A 325 5.76 17.47 9.82
N LEU A 326 4.51 17.79 9.48
CA LEU A 326 3.36 17.63 10.39
C LEU A 326 3.18 16.17 10.83
N MET A 327 3.23 15.23 9.88
CA MET A 327 3.17 13.79 10.15
C MET A 327 4.35 13.32 11.01
N GLY A 328 5.55 13.85 10.76
CA GLY A 328 6.75 13.57 11.57
C GLY A 328 6.56 13.97 13.04
N TYR A 329 6.05 15.17 13.29
CA TYR A 329 5.71 15.62 14.65
C TYR A 329 4.63 14.77 15.30
N PHE A 330 3.58 14.42 14.56
CA PHE A 330 2.53 13.51 15.04
C PHE A 330 3.11 12.17 15.49
N ILE A 331 3.97 11.55 14.68
CA ILE A 331 4.62 10.26 14.99
C ILE A 331 5.46 10.37 16.26
N LEU A 332 6.25 11.45 16.42
CA LEU A 332 7.08 11.66 17.61
C LEU A 332 6.22 11.80 18.87
N ILE A 333 5.22 12.69 18.85
CA ILE A 333 4.35 12.97 20.00
C ILE A 333 3.61 11.71 20.45
N PHE A 334 2.92 11.03 19.53
CA PHE A 334 2.13 9.84 19.87
C PHE A 334 3.01 8.64 20.27
N THR A 335 4.23 8.53 19.74
CA THR A 335 5.17 7.49 20.18
C THR A 335 5.60 7.69 21.63
N THR A 336 5.84 8.93 22.03
CA THR A 336 6.20 9.28 23.41
C THR A 336 5.04 9.05 24.37
N ILE A 337 3.83 9.51 24.01
CA ILE A 337 2.61 9.27 24.80
C ILE A 337 2.38 7.76 25.00
N ARG A 338 2.47 6.98 23.92
CA ARG A 338 2.30 5.52 23.98
C ARG A 338 3.35 4.86 24.89
N HIS A 339 4.59 5.38 24.93
CA HIS A 339 5.61 4.86 25.84
C HIS A 339 5.25 5.11 27.30
N PHE A 340 4.77 6.31 27.64
CA PHE A 340 4.32 6.61 29.01
C PHE A 340 3.13 5.75 29.43
N TRP A 341 2.10 5.60 28.58
CA TRP A 341 0.96 4.72 28.89
C TRP A 341 1.36 3.25 29.06
N MET A 342 2.35 2.77 28.30
CA MET A 342 2.86 1.42 28.46
C MET A 342 3.50 1.20 29.83
N LEU A 343 4.24 2.19 30.35
CA LEU A 343 4.82 2.11 31.70
C LEU A 343 3.73 2.08 32.78
N GLU A 344 2.67 2.87 32.62
CA GLU A 344 1.54 2.90 33.55
C GLU A 344 0.81 1.55 33.61
N ILE A 345 0.57 0.94 32.46
CA ILE A 345 -0.09 -0.38 32.37
C ILE A 345 0.74 -1.49 33.00
N ILE A 346 2.06 -1.46 32.82
CA ILE A 346 2.96 -2.44 33.43
C ILE A 346 2.91 -2.30 34.96
N ASP A 347 2.89 -1.07 35.47
CA ASP A 347 2.73 -0.79 36.90
C ASP A 347 1.36 -1.25 37.43
N GLN A 348 0.28 -1.04 36.68
CA GLN A 348 -1.05 -1.55 37.03
C GLN A 348 -1.09 -3.09 37.10
N TYR A 349 -0.49 -3.78 36.12
CA TYR A 349 -0.41 -5.24 36.12
C TYR A 349 0.37 -5.76 37.33
N ASN A 350 1.49 -5.12 37.66
CA ASN A 350 2.31 -5.50 38.81
C ASN A 350 1.57 -5.32 40.15
N LYS A 351 0.66 -4.34 40.25
CA LYS A 351 -0.16 -4.09 41.45
C LYS A 351 -1.35 -5.03 41.57
N ALA A 352 -2.02 -5.37 40.45
CA ALA A 352 -3.25 -6.15 40.44
C ALA A 352 -3.31 -7.11 39.22
N PRO A 353 -2.61 -8.27 39.27
CA PRO A 353 -2.53 -9.19 38.13
C PRO A 353 -3.87 -9.88 37.81
N ASN A 354 -4.78 -9.98 38.79
CA ASN A 354 -6.06 -10.68 38.66
C ASN A 354 -7.19 -9.78 38.11
N GLN A 355 -6.90 -8.55 37.71
CA GLN A 355 -7.87 -7.61 37.17
C GLN A 355 -7.67 -7.42 35.68
N TYR A 356 -8.77 -7.25 34.93
CA TYR A 356 -8.71 -6.89 33.52
C TYR A 356 -8.05 -5.51 33.36
N ILE A 357 -7.09 -5.41 32.45
CA ILE A 357 -6.39 -4.17 32.14
C ILE A 357 -6.90 -3.61 30.82
N ASP A 358 -7.30 -2.34 30.82
CA ASP A 358 -7.72 -1.67 29.59
C ASP A 358 -6.50 -1.19 28.79
N MET A 359 -6.34 -1.70 27.55
CA MET A 359 -5.22 -1.36 26.65
C MET A 359 -5.68 -0.56 25.43
N ASP A 360 -6.95 -0.14 25.39
CA ASP A 360 -7.58 0.42 24.20
C ASP A 360 -6.86 1.67 23.70
N HIS A 361 -6.50 2.58 24.62
CA HIS A 361 -5.82 3.82 24.29
C HIS A 361 -4.42 3.59 23.68
N ILE A 362 -3.67 2.59 24.17
CA ILE A 362 -2.36 2.23 23.60
C ILE A 362 -2.52 1.71 22.18
N ILE A 363 -3.50 0.84 21.95
CA ILE A 363 -3.75 0.23 20.66
C ILE A 363 -4.22 1.27 19.66
N LEU A 364 -5.10 2.18 20.08
CA LEU A 364 -5.56 3.29 19.26
C LEU A 364 -4.38 4.21 18.87
N ALA A 365 -3.50 4.57 19.82
CA ALA A 365 -2.30 5.34 19.52
C ALA A 365 -1.37 4.58 18.54
N GLN A 366 -1.16 3.27 18.73
CA GLN A 366 -0.36 2.45 17.83
C GLN A 366 -0.99 2.34 16.43
N TYR A 367 -2.32 2.22 16.34
CA TYR A 367 -3.06 2.20 15.08
C TYR A 367 -2.85 3.49 14.30
N TYR A 368 -3.06 4.66 14.92
CA TYR A 368 -2.84 5.94 14.27
C TYR A 368 -1.37 6.17 13.90
N VAL A 369 -0.42 5.85 14.79
CA VAL A 369 1.01 5.96 14.47
C VAL A 369 1.37 5.07 13.28
N SER A 370 0.85 3.83 13.21
CA SER A 370 1.16 2.95 12.08
C SER A 370 0.57 3.45 10.77
N ASN A 371 -0.66 3.99 10.77
CA ASN A 371 -1.28 4.50 9.55
C ASN A 371 -0.57 5.77 9.05
N VAL A 372 -0.28 6.71 9.96
CA VAL A 372 0.46 7.93 9.62
C VAL A 372 1.89 7.60 9.17
N MET A 373 2.54 6.61 9.79
CA MET A 373 3.86 6.14 9.35
C MET A 373 3.80 5.56 7.93
N GLY A 374 2.78 4.77 7.60
CA GLY A 374 2.59 4.23 6.24
C GLY A 374 2.42 5.32 5.19
N ILE A 375 1.57 6.31 5.48
CA ILE A 375 1.37 7.47 4.59
C ILE A 375 2.66 8.31 4.49
N CYS A 376 3.39 8.49 5.59
CA CYS A 376 4.66 9.21 5.62
C CYS A 376 5.69 8.53 4.71
N VAL A 377 5.90 7.22 4.84
CA VAL A 377 6.80 6.45 3.97
C VAL A 377 6.41 6.62 2.49
N PHE A 378 5.12 6.50 2.17
CA PHE A 378 4.62 6.68 0.82
C PHE A 378 4.91 8.08 0.25
N LEU A 379 4.67 9.13 1.04
CA LEU A 379 4.95 10.51 0.64
C LEU A 379 6.46 10.79 0.48
N VAL A 380 7.31 10.19 1.32
CA VAL A 380 8.77 10.27 1.16
C VAL A 380 9.21 9.60 -0.14
N TRP A 381 8.62 8.46 -0.53
CA TRP A 381 8.86 7.85 -1.84
C TRP A 381 8.41 8.73 -3.01
N ILE A 382 7.24 9.39 -2.91
CA ILE A 382 6.81 10.37 -3.93
C ILE A 382 7.80 11.54 -4.02
N GLN A 383 8.37 11.97 -2.90
CA GLN A 383 9.32 13.08 -2.87
C GLN A 383 10.59 12.80 -3.69
N ILE A 384 10.92 11.53 -3.99
CA ILE A 384 11.99 11.18 -4.92
C ILE A 384 11.80 11.83 -6.29
N PHE A 385 10.55 11.96 -6.78
CA PHE A 385 10.27 12.59 -8.08
C PHE A 385 10.73 14.06 -8.14
N LYS A 386 10.71 14.79 -7.02
CA LYS A 386 11.26 16.16 -6.94
C LYS A 386 12.76 16.18 -7.30
N TYR A 387 13.49 15.16 -6.86
CA TYR A 387 14.94 15.05 -7.04
C TYR A 387 15.33 14.32 -8.33
N MET A 388 14.43 13.55 -8.95
CA MET A 388 14.67 12.88 -10.24
C MET A 388 14.48 13.77 -11.46
N ALA A 389 14.05 15.02 -11.29
CA ALA A 389 13.86 16.00 -12.37
C ALA A 389 15.16 16.36 -13.13
N PHE A 390 16.34 15.90 -12.70
CA PHE A 390 17.59 16.00 -13.48
C PHE A 390 17.58 15.12 -14.74
N ASN A 391 16.75 14.08 -14.79
CA ASN A 391 16.60 13.26 -15.98
C ASN A 391 15.55 13.89 -16.93
N LYS A 392 15.96 14.14 -18.18
CA LYS A 392 15.10 14.71 -19.23
C LYS A 392 13.78 13.97 -19.42
N THR A 393 13.81 12.63 -19.40
CA THR A 393 12.62 11.80 -19.57
C THR A 393 11.61 11.99 -18.42
N MET A 394 12.11 12.13 -17.18
CA MET A 394 11.27 12.41 -16.00
C MET A 394 10.77 13.85 -15.98
N LEU A 395 11.56 14.79 -16.51
CA LEU A 395 11.13 16.17 -16.69
C LEU A 395 9.99 16.27 -17.71
N GLN A 396 10.09 15.57 -18.86
CA GLN A 396 9.01 15.47 -19.84
C GLN A 396 7.72 14.96 -19.19
N PHE A 397 7.79 13.85 -18.45
CA PHE A 397 6.64 13.32 -17.73
C PHE A 397 6.01 14.34 -16.77
N THR A 398 6.83 15.02 -15.96
CA THR A 398 6.33 16.03 -15.00
C THR A 398 5.70 17.23 -15.71
N LEU A 399 6.27 17.66 -16.84
CA LEU A 399 5.73 18.75 -17.67
C LEU A 399 4.40 18.36 -18.32
N THR A 400 4.29 17.15 -18.84
CA THR A 400 3.02 16.63 -19.41
C THR A 400 1.90 16.64 -18.39
N LEU A 401 2.13 16.06 -17.21
CA LEU A 401 1.16 16.08 -16.11
C LEU A 401 0.77 17.49 -15.69
N ARG A 402 1.74 18.41 -15.62
CA ARG A 402 1.46 19.80 -15.24
C ARG A 402 0.62 20.53 -16.28
N ARG A 403 0.87 20.28 -17.58
CA ARG A 403 0.17 20.93 -18.69
C ARG A 403 -1.25 20.41 -18.80
N CYS A 404 -1.45 19.09 -18.71
CA CYS A 404 -2.79 18.48 -18.79
C CYS A 404 -3.60 18.57 -17.49
N ALA A 405 -3.01 18.96 -16.35
CA ALA A 405 -3.71 18.98 -15.06
C ALA A 405 -5.01 19.80 -15.07
N GLY A 406 -5.05 20.93 -15.81
CA GLY A 406 -6.27 21.75 -15.93
C GLY A 406 -7.39 21.03 -16.65
N ASP A 407 -7.08 20.44 -17.81
CA ASP A 407 -8.04 19.71 -18.64
C ASP A 407 -8.49 18.41 -17.96
N LEU A 408 -7.55 17.69 -17.33
CA LEU A 408 -7.85 16.53 -16.51
C LEU A 408 -8.74 16.86 -15.32
N PHE A 409 -8.54 18.01 -14.67
CA PHE A 409 -9.40 18.42 -13.55
C PHE A 409 -10.82 18.71 -14.04
N GLY A 410 -10.98 19.42 -15.16
CA GLY A 410 -12.30 19.66 -15.76
C GLY A 410 -13.00 18.36 -16.16
N PHE A 411 -12.26 17.44 -16.79
CA PHE A 411 -12.77 16.10 -17.14
C PHE A 411 -13.12 15.26 -15.90
N ALA A 412 -12.29 15.29 -14.85
CA ALA A 412 -12.53 14.55 -13.62
C ALA A 412 -13.84 14.97 -12.94
N VAL A 413 -14.20 16.25 -12.98
CA VAL A 413 -15.50 16.72 -12.48
C VAL A 413 -16.66 16.08 -13.25
N MET A 414 -16.59 16.05 -14.59
CA MET A 414 -17.61 15.38 -15.41
C MET A 414 -17.68 13.87 -15.13
N PHE A 415 -16.52 13.22 -15.00
CA PHE A 415 -16.43 11.82 -14.62
C PHE A 415 -17.11 11.54 -13.27
N PHE A 416 -16.81 12.32 -12.23
CA PHE A 416 -17.38 12.10 -10.91
C PHE A 416 -18.88 12.32 -10.85
N ILE A 417 -19.44 13.24 -11.66
CA ILE A 417 -20.89 13.43 -11.74
C ILE A 417 -21.56 12.16 -12.26
N VAL A 418 -21.08 11.62 -13.39
CA VAL A 418 -21.63 10.38 -13.98
C VAL A 418 -21.41 9.20 -13.03
N PHE A 419 -20.20 9.07 -12.49
CA PHE A 419 -19.82 8.00 -11.58
C PHE A 419 -20.68 7.98 -10.30
N LEU A 420 -20.89 9.13 -9.65
CA LEU A 420 -21.73 9.24 -8.46
C LEU A 420 -23.21 9.03 -8.79
N ALA A 421 -23.68 9.46 -9.96
CA ALA A 421 -25.05 9.18 -10.40
C ALA A 421 -25.30 7.67 -10.52
N PHE A 422 -24.36 6.92 -11.11
CA PHE A 422 -24.43 5.46 -11.17
C PHE A 422 -24.29 4.80 -9.78
N ALA A 423 -23.41 5.30 -8.92
CA ALA A 423 -23.29 4.78 -7.55
C ALA A 423 -24.60 4.98 -6.74
N GLN A 424 -25.24 6.14 -6.87
CA GLN A 424 -26.52 6.42 -6.23
C GLN A 424 -27.66 5.59 -6.84
N LEU A 425 -27.66 5.42 -8.17
CA LEU A 425 -28.63 4.54 -8.84
C LEU A 425 -28.47 3.08 -8.36
N GLY A 426 -27.25 2.58 -8.26
CA GLY A 426 -26.96 1.23 -7.75
C GLY A 426 -27.40 1.05 -6.29
N TYR A 427 -27.14 2.04 -5.44
CA TYR A 427 -27.62 2.05 -4.05
C TYR A 427 -29.14 1.94 -3.96
N LEU A 428 -29.87 2.73 -4.75
CA LEU A 428 -31.34 2.73 -4.75
C LEU A 428 -31.95 1.47 -5.37
N LEU A 429 -31.33 0.90 -6.41
CA LEU A 429 -31.84 -0.29 -7.10
C LEU A 429 -31.52 -1.60 -6.38
N PHE A 430 -30.30 -1.72 -5.83
CA PHE A 430 -29.76 -3.00 -5.36
C PHE A 430 -29.44 -3.03 -3.86
N GLY A 431 -29.49 -1.90 -3.15
CA GLY A 431 -29.00 -1.80 -1.77
C GLY A 431 -29.77 -2.62 -0.73
N THR A 432 -31.00 -3.06 -1.03
CA THR A 432 -31.79 -3.93 -0.13
C THR A 432 -31.47 -5.43 -0.30
N VAL A 433 -30.88 -5.83 -1.42
CA VAL A 433 -30.68 -7.24 -1.78
C VAL A 433 -29.19 -7.58 -1.85
N ASN A 434 -28.37 -6.71 -2.43
CA ASN A 434 -26.95 -6.97 -2.65
C ASN A 434 -26.09 -6.27 -1.57
N PRO A 435 -25.24 -7.01 -0.82
CA PRO A 435 -24.36 -6.42 0.19
C PRO A 435 -23.35 -5.41 -0.39
N ASP A 436 -22.95 -5.55 -1.67
CA ASP A 436 -22.03 -4.62 -2.33
C ASP A 436 -22.61 -3.21 -2.54
N PHE A 437 -23.93 -3.08 -2.47
CA PHE A 437 -24.66 -1.80 -2.62
C PHE A 437 -25.37 -1.37 -1.33
N ARG A 438 -25.08 -2.02 -0.18
CA ARG A 438 -25.81 -1.81 1.08
C ARG A 438 -25.72 -0.37 1.63
N THR A 439 -24.61 0.32 1.39
CA THR A 439 -24.41 1.74 1.70
C THR A 439 -23.98 2.51 0.46
N LEU A 440 -24.16 3.82 0.46
CA LEU A 440 -23.66 4.68 -0.61
C LEU A 440 -22.13 4.56 -0.77
N THR A 441 -21.41 4.44 0.35
CA THR A 441 -19.96 4.27 0.37
C THR A 441 -19.54 2.94 -0.25
N ASP A 442 -20.22 1.84 0.13
CA ASP A 442 -19.96 0.52 -0.47
C ASP A 442 -20.27 0.53 -1.97
N SER A 443 -21.35 1.21 -2.37
CA SER A 443 -21.72 1.38 -3.78
C SER A 443 -20.62 2.11 -4.56
N ILE A 444 -20.05 3.19 -4.01
CA ILE A 444 -18.90 3.90 -4.61
C ILE A 444 -17.71 2.96 -4.80
N PHE A 445 -17.35 2.17 -3.78
CA PHE A 445 -16.25 1.21 -3.89
C PHE A 445 -16.54 0.10 -4.89
N THR A 446 -17.76 -0.41 -4.94
CA THR A 446 -18.21 -1.41 -5.92
C THR A 446 -18.12 -0.87 -7.35
N MET A 447 -18.51 0.38 -7.58
CA MET A 447 -18.33 1.02 -8.89
C MET A 447 -16.85 1.14 -9.25
N MET A 448 -15.97 1.54 -8.31
CA MET A 448 -14.53 1.59 -8.56
C MET A 448 -13.94 0.20 -8.88
N ARG A 449 -14.34 -0.84 -8.14
CA ARG A 449 -13.95 -2.24 -8.41
C ARG A 449 -14.39 -2.70 -9.81
N THR A 450 -15.59 -2.29 -10.23
CA THR A 450 -16.13 -2.61 -11.55
C THR A 450 -15.28 -2.01 -12.68
N ILE A 451 -14.71 -0.80 -12.50
CA ILE A 451 -13.77 -0.20 -13.48
C ILE A 451 -12.52 -1.06 -13.64
N LEU A 452 -12.06 -1.70 -12.57
CA LEU A 452 -10.89 -2.60 -12.58
C LEU A 452 -11.22 -4.00 -13.13
N GLY A 453 -12.49 -4.29 -13.43
CA GLY A 453 -12.95 -5.59 -13.92
C GLY A 453 -13.34 -6.58 -12.82
N ASP A 454 -13.36 -6.17 -11.55
CA ASP A 454 -13.85 -6.98 -10.43
C ASP A 454 -15.33 -6.66 -10.16
N PHE A 455 -16.24 -7.52 -10.64
CA PHE A 455 -17.68 -7.37 -10.47
C PHE A 455 -18.41 -8.71 -10.37
N GLN A 456 -19.37 -8.79 -9.46
CA GLN A 456 -20.24 -9.96 -9.30
C GLN A 456 -21.56 -9.76 -10.06
N TYR A 457 -21.52 -9.93 -11.39
CA TYR A 457 -22.69 -9.69 -12.26
C TYR A 457 -23.92 -10.50 -11.85
N LEU A 458 -23.73 -11.77 -11.45
CA LEU A 458 -24.82 -12.66 -11.04
C LEU A 458 -25.64 -12.09 -9.87
N ALA A 459 -24.98 -11.44 -8.90
CA ALA A 459 -25.66 -10.85 -7.76
C ALA A 459 -26.51 -9.62 -8.17
N ILE A 460 -26.08 -8.88 -9.19
CA ILE A 460 -26.80 -7.74 -9.74
C ILE A 460 -28.03 -8.20 -10.54
N GLU A 461 -27.86 -9.24 -11.37
CA GLU A 461 -28.96 -9.83 -12.14
C GLU A 461 -30.03 -10.45 -11.22
N GLN A 462 -29.61 -11.13 -10.16
CA GLN A 462 -30.53 -11.72 -9.18
C GLN A 462 -31.32 -10.66 -8.41
N ALA A 463 -30.73 -9.48 -8.14
CA ALA A 463 -31.42 -8.39 -7.48
C ALA A 463 -32.53 -7.79 -8.37
N ASN A 464 -32.25 -7.61 -9.67
CA ASN A 464 -33.27 -7.25 -10.64
C ASN A 464 -32.92 -7.76 -12.04
N ARG A 465 -33.71 -8.72 -12.53
CA ARG A 465 -33.46 -9.41 -13.80
C ARG A 465 -33.47 -8.49 -15.04
N ILE A 466 -34.16 -7.35 -14.98
CA ILE A 466 -34.28 -6.41 -16.12
C ILE A 466 -33.36 -5.21 -15.91
N LEU A 467 -33.50 -4.52 -14.77
CA LEU A 467 -32.72 -3.31 -14.50
C LEU A 467 -31.25 -3.59 -14.21
N GLY A 468 -30.91 -4.77 -13.67
CA GLY A 468 -29.53 -5.18 -13.40
C GLY A 468 -28.66 -5.20 -14.65
N PRO A 469 -29.01 -5.99 -15.69
CA PRO A 469 -28.27 -6.02 -16.94
C PRO A 469 -28.23 -4.67 -17.65
N MET A 470 -29.35 -3.92 -17.68
CA MET A 470 -29.38 -2.58 -18.27
C MET A 470 -28.42 -1.61 -17.58
N PHE A 471 -28.44 -1.59 -16.24
CA PHE A 471 -27.55 -0.79 -15.42
C PHE A 471 -26.08 -1.14 -15.71
N PHE A 472 -25.75 -2.43 -15.71
CA PHE A 472 -24.39 -2.90 -15.89
C PHE A 472 -23.83 -2.58 -17.29
N ILE A 473 -24.61 -2.85 -18.34
CA ILE A 473 -24.23 -2.55 -19.73
C ILE A 473 -24.06 -1.03 -19.92
N ALA A 474 -25.01 -0.23 -19.40
CA ALA A 474 -24.92 1.23 -19.48
C ALA A 474 -23.67 1.77 -18.76
N TYR A 475 -23.37 1.24 -17.57
CA TYR A 475 -22.19 1.64 -16.80
C TYR A 475 -20.89 1.35 -17.56
N ILE A 476 -20.72 0.13 -18.08
CA ILE A 476 -19.54 -0.23 -18.88
C ILE A 476 -19.45 0.67 -20.12
N PHE A 477 -20.56 0.90 -20.81
CA PHE A 477 -20.55 1.74 -22.00
C PHE A 477 -20.08 3.17 -21.69
N PHE A 478 -20.71 3.85 -20.74
CA PHE A 478 -20.37 5.24 -20.43
C PHE A 478 -19.02 5.39 -19.71
N VAL A 479 -18.76 4.57 -18.69
CA VAL A 479 -17.58 4.77 -17.84
C VAL A 479 -16.33 4.17 -18.45
N PHE A 480 -16.42 2.95 -18.99
CA PHE A 480 -15.26 2.28 -19.57
C PHE A 480 -14.99 2.75 -21.00
N PHE A 481 -15.96 2.64 -21.91
CA PHE A 481 -15.70 2.96 -23.33
C PHE A 481 -15.64 4.45 -23.63
N VAL A 482 -16.45 5.29 -22.97
CA VAL A 482 -16.45 6.73 -23.25
C VAL A 482 -15.45 7.46 -22.35
N LEU A 483 -15.62 7.39 -21.03
CA LEU A 483 -14.84 8.23 -20.11
C LEU A 483 -13.36 7.81 -20.02
N LEU A 484 -13.04 6.51 -19.92
CA LEU A 484 -11.63 6.08 -19.84
C LEU A 484 -10.86 6.42 -21.13
N ASN A 485 -11.48 6.26 -22.30
CA ASN A 485 -10.85 6.61 -23.57
C ASN A 485 -10.66 8.12 -23.75
N MET A 486 -11.58 8.94 -23.25
CA MET A 486 -11.40 10.41 -23.24
C MET A 486 -10.23 10.81 -22.32
N PHE A 487 -10.11 10.18 -21.14
CA PHE A 487 -8.97 10.41 -20.24
C PHE A 487 -7.63 10.10 -20.92
N LEU A 488 -7.54 8.96 -21.61
CA LEU A 488 -6.34 8.58 -22.37
C LEU A 488 -6.04 9.55 -23.51
N ALA A 489 -7.07 10.04 -24.22
CA ALA A 489 -6.90 10.99 -25.32
C ALA A 489 -6.27 12.32 -24.84
N ILE A 490 -6.75 12.88 -23.72
CA ILE A 490 -6.20 14.14 -23.15
C ILE A 490 -4.71 13.98 -22.79
N ILE A 491 -4.35 12.84 -22.18
CA ILE A 491 -2.96 12.58 -21.81
C ILE A 491 -2.09 12.39 -23.05
N ASN A 492 -2.57 11.65 -24.05
CA ASN A 492 -1.78 11.36 -25.25
C ASN A 492 -1.52 12.61 -26.10
N ASP A 493 -2.49 13.52 -26.19
CA ASP A 493 -2.36 14.76 -26.93
C ASP A 493 -1.30 15.68 -26.30
N THR A 494 -1.45 15.94 -24.99
CA THR A 494 -0.48 16.74 -24.22
C THR A 494 0.90 16.10 -24.13
N TYR A 495 0.98 14.77 -24.08
CA TYR A 495 2.25 14.05 -24.16
C TYR A 495 2.95 14.27 -25.49
N SER A 496 2.21 14.15 -26.59
CA SER A 496 2.73 14.36 -27.95
C SER A 496 3.24 15.80 -28.14
N GLU A 497 2.53 16.78 -27.59
CA GLU A 497 2.91 18.19 -27.61
C GLU A 497 4.24 18.43 -26.87
N VAL A 498 4.36 18.04 -25.60
CA VAL A 498 5.59 18.23 -24.81
C VAL A 498 6.76 17.44 -25.39
N LYS A 499 6.50 16.26 -25.95
CA LYS A 499 7.51 15.45 -26.61
C LYS A 499 8.09 16.20 -27.82
N SER A 500 7.26 16.84 -28.64
CA SER A 500 7.70 17.65 -29.79
C SER A 500 8.54 18.88 -29.37
N GLU A 501 8.22 19.52 -28.25
CA GLU A 501 8.97 20.68 -27.72
C GLU A 501 10.35 20.29 -27.19
N THR A 502 10.53 19.07 -26.67
CA THR A 502 11.75 18.68 -25.95
C THR A 502 12.87 18.11 -26.85
N PHE A 503 12.55 17.62 -28.06
CA PHE A 503 13.54 17.05 -29.00
C PHE A 503 14.58 18.08 -29.52
N GLY A 504 14.36 19.38 -29.33
CA GLY A 504 15.32 20.43 -29.74
C GLY A 504 16.60 20.52 -28.89
N ASP A 505 16.59 20.03 -27.65
CA ASP A 505 17.65 20.27 -26.65
C ASP A 505 18.57 19.04 -26.39
N ASP A 506 18.49 18.00 -27.21
CA ASP A 506 19.09 16.68 -26.97
C ASP A 506 20.62 16.64 -26.81
N ILE A 507 21.33 17.60 -27.39
CA ILE A 507 22.78 17.56 -27.49
C ILE A 507 23.51 18.06 -26.21
N GLN A 508 22.85 18.80 -25.31
CA GLN A 508 23.57 19.49 -24.23
C GLN A 508 23.73 18.68 -22.93
N ILE A 509 22.71 17.96 -22.46
CA ILE A 509 22.73 17.30 -21.13
C ILE A 509 23.48 15.96 -21.14
N CYS A 510 23.39 15.16 -22.21
CA CYS A 510 24.18 13.93 -22.33
C CYS A 510 25.69 14.21 -22.39
N ASN A 511 26.08 15.32 -23.02
CA ASN A 511 27.46 15.80 -23.01
C ASN A 511 27.89 16.33 -21.63
N PHE A 512 26.95 16.85 -20.84
CA PHE A 512 27.20 17.32 -19.47
C PHE A 512 27.37 16.18 -18.46
N LEU A 513 26.52 15.14 -18.51
CA LEU A 513 26.64 13.94 -17.68
C LEU A 513 27.91 13.14 -17.98
N LYS A 514 28.31 13.03 -19.27
CA LYS A 514 29.60 12.45 -19.66
C LYS A 514 30.79 13.23 -19.09
N LYS A 515 30.74 14.57 -19.11
CA LYS A 515 31.76 15.43 -18.47
C LYS A 515 31.79 15.27 -16.95
N MET A 516 30.64 15.07 -16.32
CA MET A 516 30.50 14.90 -14.86
C MET A 516 31.06 13.55 -14.39
N LEU A 517 30.72 12.45 -15.08
CA LEU A 517 31.30 11.12 -14.84
C LEU A 517 32.82 11.11 -15.09
N ALA A 518 33.29 11.79 -16.13
CA ALA A 518 34.73 11.91 -16.41
C ALA A 518 35.48 12.70 -15.32
N LYS A 519 34.87 13.76 -14.74
CA LYS A 519 35.43 14.49 -13.59
C LYS A 519 35.42 13.63 -12.32
N PHE A 520 34.37 12.84 -12.09
CA PHE A 520 34.26 11.95 -10.92
C PHE A 520 35.28 10.79 -11.00
N CYS A 521 35.47 10.20 -12.19
CA CYS A 521 36.53 9.21 -12.44
C CYS A 521 37.94 9.81 -12.29
N LYS A 522 38.16 11.09 -12.65
CA LYS A 522 39.44 11.77 -12.38
C LYS A 522 39.69 12.03 -10.90
N CYS A 523 38.65 12.25 -10.10
CA CYS A 523 38.78 12.43 -8.64
C CYS A 523 38.99 11.12 -7.87
N LEU A 524 38.47 9.99 -8.37
CA LEU A 524 38.77 8.66 -7.81
C LEU A 524 40.09 8.06 -8.32
N CYS A 525 40.60 8.50 -9.47
CA CYS A 525 41.84 8.01 -10.06
C CYS A 525 42.89 9.12 -10.21
N CYS A 526 43.39 9.65 -9.09
CA CYS A 526 44.66 10.38 -9.11
C CYS A 526 45.81 9.39 -8.96
N GLY A 527 46.39 9.00 -10.10
CA GLY A 527 47.59 8.15 -10.11
C GLY A 527 48.08 7.67 -11.47
N ARG A 528 48.11 8.51 -12.52
CA ARG A 528 49.13 8.48 -13.60
C ARG A 528 48.93 9.62 -14.62
N SER A 529 50.04 10.13 -15.13
CA SER A 529 50.18 11.34 -15.96
C SER A 529 49.38 11.29 -17.27
N PRO A 530 49.09 12.44 -17.92
CA PRO A 530 48.37 12.45 -19.17
C PRO A 530 49.24 11.89 -20.31
N TYR A 531 48.71 10.92 -21.04
CA TYR A 531 49.13 10.68 -22.42
C TYR A 531 48.56 11.79 -23.29
N LYS A 532 49.44 12.45 -24.04
CA LYS A 532 49.13 13.45 -25.07
C LYS A 532 48.33 12.76 -26.18
N TYR A 533 47.20 13.33 -26.58
CA TYR A 533 46.55 13.02 -27.86
C TYR A 533 46.48 14.34 -28.64
N GLU A 534 47.10 14.35 -29.82
CA GLU A 534 47.10 15.44 -30.79
C GLU A 534 45.71 15.62 -31.39
N GLU A 535 45.24 16.87 -31.48
CA GLU A 535 44.14 17.25 -32.37
C GLU A 535 44.60 17.11 -33.83
N PRO A 536 43.76 16.64 -34.76
CA PRO A 536 44.05 16.79 -36.17
C PRO A 536 43.95 18.28 -36.54
N SER A 537 45.00 18.79 -37.17
CA SER A 537 45.10 20.16 -37.66
C SER A 537 44.06 20.50 -38.73
N PRO A 538 43.65 21.78 -38.83
CA PRO A 538 42.91 22.27 -39.98
C PRO A 538 43.84 22.35 -41.19
N LYS A 539 43.47 21.69 -42.30
CA LYS A 539 44.17 21.89 -43.58
C LYS A 539 43.73 23.22 -44.21
N ALA A 540 44.66 24.17 -44.24
CA ALA A 540 44.85 25.13 -45.33
C ALA A 540 46.29 24.85 -45.83
N SER A 541 46.67 24.95 -47.10
CA SER A 541 46.26 25.84 -48.19
C SER A 541 47.01 25.39 -49.45
N GLU A 542 46.49 25.68 -50.65
CA GLU A 542 47.38 26.11 -51.74
C GLU A 542 46.71 27.23 -52.55
N GLU A 543 47.42 28.35 -52.53
CA GLU A 543 47.26 29.69 -53.11
C GLU A 543 47.71 29.64 -54.60
N LEU A 544 47.29 30.43 -55.61
CA LEU A 544 47.16 31.89 -55.86
C LEU A 544 46.72 32.03 -57.37
N PRO A 545 46.50 33.23 -57.97
CA PRO A 545 46.54 34.57 -57.41
C PRO A 545 45.28 35.44 -57.66
N VAL A 546 45.25 36.51 -56.87
CA VAL A 546 44.37 37.66 -56.93
C VAL A 546 44.84 38.64 -58.01
N GLU A 547 43.92 39.17 -58.81
CA GLU A 547 44.03 40.54 -59.31
C GLU A 547 42.84 41.37 -58.83
N SER A 548 43.18 42.60 -58.47
CA SER A 548 42.43 43.57 -57.67
C SER A 548 41.47 44.41 -58.52
N ALA A 549 40.39 44.88 -57.92
CA ALA A 549 39.81 46.17 -58.28
C ALA A 549 38.94 46.74 -57.15
N ALA A 550 39.35 47.89 -56.63
CA ALA A 550 38.48 48.81 -55.92
C ALA A 550 38.07 49.94 -56.89
N SER A 551 36.77 50.29 -56.87
CA SER A 551 36.17 51.59 -57.22
C SER A 551 36.45 52.20 -58.61
N SER A 552 35.42 52.26 -59.48
CA SER A 552 34.84 53.55 -59.92
C SER A 552 33.60 53.38 -60.83
N LYS A 553 32.62 54.25 -60.58
CA LYS A 553 31.73 54.99 -61.50
C LYS A 553 30.91 54.28 -62.61
N THR A 554 29.64 54.71 -62.65
CA THR A 554 28.78 55.03 -63.82
C THR A 554 28.20 53.90 -64.67
N GLY A 555 26.87 53.91 -64.79
CA GLY A 555 26.23 54.02 -66.10
C GLY A 555 25.48 52.80 -66.63
N SER A 556 24.14 52.95 -66.66
CA SER A 556 23.25 52.68 -67.81
C SER A 556 23.07 51.25 -68.37
N ASN A 557 21.79 50.86 -68.36
CA ASN A 557 20.99 50.32 -69.47
C ASN A 557 21.25 48.90 -70.03
N SER A 558 20.26 48.06 -69.75
CA SER A 558 19.26 47.56 -70.72
C SER A 558 19.52 46.27 -71.52
N ARG A 559 18.41 45.49 -71.60
CA ARG A 559 17.93 44.65 -72.71
C ARG A 559 18.54 43.24 -72.87
N LEU A 560 17.69 42.21 -72.69
CA LEU A 560 17.00 41.39 -73.73
C LEU A 560 17.97 40.34 -74.32
N LEU A 561 17.65 39.07 -74.57
CA LEU A 561 16.49 38.36 -75.14
C LEU A 561 16.72 36.85 -74.78
N ASN A 562 15.69 36.03 -74.47
CA ASN A 562 15.11 34.96 -75.32
C ASN A 562 16.13 34.04 -76.05
N GLU A 563 16.03 32.71 -76.15
CA GLU A 563 14.91 31.80 -76.45
C GLU A 563 15.42 30.34 -76.35
N THR A 564 14.71 29.44 -75.65
CA THR A 564 13.95 28.24 -76.12
C THR A 564 14.62 27.17 -76.99
N LYS A 565 14.41 25.89 -76.56
CA LYS A 565 13.83 24.70 -77.27
C LYS A 565 14.66 23.40 -77.33
N THR A 566 14.00 22.33 -76.81
CA THR A 566 13.90 20.90 -77.26
C THR A 566 15.17 20.02 -77.22
N GLN A 567 15.17 18.72 -76.88
CA GLN A 567 14.19 17.68 -76.51
C GLN A 567 14.98 16.46 -75.95
N THR A 568 14.37 15.70 -75.02
CA THR A 568 14.43 14.23 -74.73
C THR A 568 15.59 13.38 -75.32
N GLU A 569 16.23 12.40 -74.67
CA GLU A 569 15.88 11.44 -73.62
C GLU A 569 17.19 10.69 -73.26
N ASN A 570 17.52 10.49 -71.97
CA ASN A 570 17.99 9.20 -71.44
C ASN A 570 18.23 9.24 -69.94
N ARG A 571 17.85 8.12 -69.34
CA ARG A 571 17.64 7.82 -67.92
C ARG A 571 18.96 7.39 -67.26
N SER A 572 19.31 7.97 -66.11
CA SER A 572 20.20 7.36 -65.12
C SER A 572 19.97 7.96 -63.73
N GLU A 573 19.24 7.20 -62.91
CA GLU A 573 19.37 6.98 -61.45
C GLU A 573 19.87 8.12 -60.54
N PHE A 574 18.98 8.56 -59.65
CA PHE A 574 19.31 9.28 -58.42
C PHE A 574 19.73 8.29 -57.31
N PRO A 575 20.76 8.60 -56.50
CA PRO A 575 21.21 7.75 -55.41
C PRO A 575 20.32 7.91 -54.16
N THR A 576 19.73 6.81 -53.70
CA THR A 576 19.06 6.67 -52.41
C THR A 576 20.06 6.64 -51.26
N GLN A 577 19.75 7.38 -50.19
CA GLN A 577 20.44 7.37 -48.90
C GLN A 577 20.47 5.96 -48.24
N PRO A 578 21.49 5.65 -47.42
CA PRO A 578 21.69 4.30 -46.90
C PRO A 578 20.69 3.99 -45.77
N GLN A 579 19.77 3.06 -46.05
CA GLN A 579 19.00 2.39 -45.00
C GLN A 579 19.94 1.54 -44.14
N ARG A 580 19.91 1.78 -42.82
CA ARG A 580 20.61 0.97 -41.81
C ARG A 580 20.09 -0.47 -41.86
N LYS A 581 20.91 -1.38 -42.38
CA LYS A 581 20.74 -2.83 -42.17
C LYS A 581 20.83 -3.13 -40.67
N ILE A 582 19.71 -3.54 -40.06
CA ILE A 582 19.73 -4.23 -38.77
C ILE A 582 20.23 -5.64 -39.04
N VAL A 583 21.55 -5.83 -38.95
CA VAL A 583 22.16 -7.16 -38.90
C VAL A 583 21.97 -7.70 -37.48
N VAL A 584 20.98 -8.56 -37.28
CA VAL A 584 20.83 -9.30 -36.02
C VAL A 584 21.95 -10.34 -35.95
N ARG A 585 23.08 -9.97 -35.33
CA ARG A 585 24.05 -10.95 -34.79
C ARG A 585 23.41 -11.65 -33.59
N ARG A 586 22.66 -12.74 -33.82
CA ARG A 586 22.31 -13.72 -32.78
C ARG A 586 22.45 -15.14 -33.32
N ARG A 587 23.69 -15.56 -33.58
CA ARG A 587 24.05 -16.98 -33.66
C ARG A 587 25.07 -17.43 -32.62
N ASP A 588 25.69 -16.49 -31.87
CA ASP A 588 26.89 -16.81 -31.08
C ASP A 588 26.74 -16.66 -29.55
N LEU A 589 25.57 -16.25 -29.03
CA LEU A 589 25.41 -16.03 -27.58
C LEU A 589 24.97 -17.29 -26.82
N ILE A 590 24.19 -18.17 -27.44
CA ILE A 590 23.60 -19.33 -26.76
C ILE A 590 24.63 -20.46 -26.58
N PRO A 591 25.49 -20.80 -27.57
CA PRO A 591 26.53 -21.82 -27.36
C PRO A 591 27.63 -21.39 -26.39
N LYS A 592 27.78 -20.09 -26.11
CA LYS A 592 28.75 -19.56 -25.14
C LYS A 592 28.27 -19.70 -23.70
N LEU A 593 26.97 -19.54 -23.44
CA LEU A 593 26.40 -19.75 -22.11
C LEU A 593 26.47 -21.22 -21.68
N PHE A 594 26.31 -22.14 -22.63
CA PHE A 594 26.35 -23.59 -22.37
C PHE A 594 27.78 -24.18 -22.33
N LYS A 595 28.80 -23.44 -22.76
CA LYS A 595 30.21 -23.86 -22.67
C LYS A 595 30.88 -23.53 -21.33
N GLU A 596 30.27 -22.71 -20.48
CA GLU A 596 30.79 -22.35 -19.15
C GLU A 596 30.42 -23.35 -18.05
N ILE A 597 29.62 -24.38 -18.36
CA ILE A 597 29.38 -25.50 -17.45
C ILE A 597 30.29 -26.65 -17.88
N ALA A 598 31.33 -26.91 -17.10
CA ALA A 598 32.30 -27.96 -17.39
C ALA A 598 31.61 -29.35 -17.41
N PRO A 599 31.97 -30.25 -18.35
CA PRO A 599 31.43 -31.61 -18.41
C PRO A 599 31.72 -32.44 -17.15
N ASP A 600 32.78 -32.06 -16.41
CA ASP A 600 33.34 -32.85 -15.33
C ASP A 600 32.47 -32.81 -14.05
N GLU A 601 31.70 -31.75 -13.83
CA GLU A 601 30.79 -31.62 -12.68
C GLU A 601 29.52 -32.47 -12.84
N TRP A 602 29.04 -32.66 -14.07
CA TRP A 602 27.88 -33.51 -14.37
C TRP A 602 28.18 -35.01 -14.18
N THR A 603 29.41 -35.43 -14.45
CA THR A 603 29.85 -36.81 -14.20
C THR A 603 30.07 -37.11 -12.72
N ALA A 604 30.40 -36.11 -11.92
CA ALA A 604 30.56 -36.26 -10.46
C ALA A 604 29.21 -36.42 -9.74
N ALA A 605 28.15 -35.77 -10.22
CA ALA A 605 26.79 -35.93 -9.68
C ALA A 605 26.16 -37.30 -9.98
N ARG A 606 26.64 -38.00 -11.01
CA ARG A 606 26.10 -39.29 -11.49
C ARG A 606 26.59 -40.51 -10.70
N ASN A 607 27.65 -40.35 -9.89
CA ASN A 607 28.35 -41.45 -9.20
C ASN A 607 28.13 -41.49 -7.66
N ILE A 608 27.12 -40.80 -7.15
CA ILE A 608 26.76 -40.84 -5.71
C ILE A 608 25.77 -42.00 -5.50
N PRO A 609 26.06 -43.01 -4.66
CA PRO A 609 25.14 -44.12 -4.45
C PRO A 609 23.98 -43.72 -3.52
N ASN A 610 22.78 -44.26 -3.81
CA ASN A 610 21.49 -44.11 -3.09
C ASN A 610 20.61 -42.88 -3.37
N ILE A 611 20.21 -42.66 -4.63
CA ILE A 611 19.11 -41.69 -4.91
C ILE A 611 18.21 -42.13 -6.09
N GLU A 612 17.45 -43.21 -5.92
CA GLU A 612 16.40 -43.60 -6.90
C GLU A 612 15.24 -42.57 -7.08
N PRO A 613 14.80 -41.78 -6.07
CA PRO A 613 13.65 -40.88 -6.27
C PRO A 613 13.97 -39.53 -6.93
N ILE A 614 15.24 -39.13 -7.07
CA ILE A 614 15.62 -37.85 -7.72
C ILE A 614 15.92 -38.04 -9.20
N GLN A 615 16.37 -39.22 -9.61
CA GLN A 615 16.70 -39.52 -11.01
C GLN A 615 15.46 -39.49 -11.91
N THR A 616 14.33 -40.01 -11.42
CA THR A 616 13.03 -39.94 -12.09
C THR A 616 12.48 -38.52 -12.22
N GLN A 617 12.81 -37.62 -11.28
CA GLN A 617 12.45 -36.20 -11.38
C GLN A 617 13.36 -35.44 -12.35
N LEU A 618 14.62 -35.84 -12.49
CA LEU A 618 15.55 -35.28 -13.47
C LEU A 618 15.13 -35.64 -14.90
N ASP A 619 14.75 -36.90 -15.12
CA ASP A 619 14.29 -37.39 -16.44
C ASP A 619 12.96 -36.72 -16.86
N ASP A 620 12.04 -36.44 -15.91
CA ASP A 620 10.80 -35.67 -16.19
C ASP A 620 11.10 -34.21 -16.57
N VAL A 621 12.08 -33.58 -15.93
CA VAL A 621 12.50 -32.21 -16.26
C VAL A 621 13.19 -32.16 -17.62
N GLU A 622 14.03 -33.14 -17.95
CA GLU A 622 14.69 -33.23 -19.26
C GLU A 622 13.68 -33.46 -20.39
N GLY A 623 12.67 -34.32 -20.16
CA GLY A 623 11.56 -34.51 -21.09
C GLY A 623 10.71 -33.25 -21.30
N ARG A 624 10.46 -32.47 -20.24
CA ARG A 624 9.76 -31.19 -20.33
C ARG A 624 10.58 -30.13 -21.08
N LEU A 625 11.89 -30.13 -20.90
CA LEU A 625 12.80 -29.21 -21.60
C LEU A 625 12.83 -29.50 -23.10
N HIS A 626 12.88 -30.78 -23.49
CA HIS A 626 12.87 -31.17 -24.90
C HIS A 626 11.52 -30.88 -25.59
N ASN A 627 10.41 -31.02 -24.86
CA ASN A 627 9.09 -30.58 -25.35
C ASN A 627 9.02 -29.06 -25.55
N LEU A 628 9.69 -28.28 -24.69
CA LEU A 628 9.77 -26.82 -24.82
C LEU A 628 10.61 -26.41 -26.04
N GLU A 629 11.73 -27.07 -26.30
CA GLU A 629 12.53 -26.86 -27.52
C GLU A 629 11.71 -27.14 -28.78
N MET A 630 11.00 -28.27 -28.81
CA MET A 630 10.16 -28.65 -29.95
C MET A 630 9.01 -27.66 -30.19
N LEU A 631 8.40 -27.12 -29.12
CA LEU A 631 7.39 -26.08 -29.22
C LEU A 631 7.96 -24.74 -29.72
N MET A 632 9.18 -24.40 -29.31
CA MET A 632 9.86 -23.19 -29.77
C MET A 632 10.22 -23.29 -31.25
N ASP A 633 10.75 -24.42 -31.71
CA ASP A 633 11.08 -24.64 -33.12
C ASP A 633 9.83 -24.61 -34.00
N ASN A 634 8.72 -25.17 -33.51
CA ASN A 634 7.44 -25.14 -34.22
C ASN A 634 6.85 -23.71 -34.28
N PHE A 635 7.06 -22.91 -33.22
CA PHE A 635 6.69 -21.50 -33.20
C PHE A 635 7.54 -20.66 -34.17
N ILE A 636 8.85 -20.90 -34.23
CA ILE A 636 9.77 -20.23 -35.17
C ILE A 636 9.42 -20.58 -36.61
N SER A 637 9.17 -21.86 -36.91
CA SER A 637 8.73 -22.31 -38.25
C SER A 637 7.41 -21.64 -38.68
N ARG A 638 6.45 -21.49 -37.76
CA ARG A 638 5.19 -20.77 -38.03
C ARG A 638 5.43 -19.28 -38.30
N MET A 639 6.32 -18.65 -37.55
CA MET A 639 6.70 -17.26 -37.77
C MET A 639 7.37 -17.08 -39.14
N ASP A 640 8.25 -17.98 -39.55
CA ASP A 640 8.90 -17.94 -40.87
C ASP A 640 7.88 -18.14 -42.00
N THR A 641 6.89 -19.02 -41.85
CA THR A 641 5.79 -19.14 -42.82
C THR A 641 4.89 -17.91 -42.88
N LEU A 642 4.69 -17.19 -41.77
CA LEU A 642 3.94 -15.94 -41.73
C LEU A 642 4.71 -14.80 -42.41
N ILE A 643 6.02 -14.72 -42.19
CA ILE A 643 6.91 -13.76 -42.84
C ILE A 643 6.94 -14.00 -44.36
N ASN A 644 7.09 -15.25 -44.80
CA ASN A 644 7.05 -15.59 -46.24
C ASN A 644 5.69 -15.29 -46.90
N ARG A 645 4.58 -15.37 -46.13
CA ARG A 645 3.24 -14.97 -46.61
C ARG A 645 3.07 -13.47 -46.71
N LEU A 646 3.77 -12.69 -45.88
CA LEU A 646 3.77 -11.24 -45.95
C LEU A 646 4.64 -10.76 -47.13
N ASP A 647 5.79 -11.38 -47.36
CA ASP A 647 6.66 -11.06 -48.50
C ASP A 647 6.02 -11.43 -49.86
N THR A 648 5.16 -12.45 -49.91
CA THR A 648 4.38 -12.78 -51.12
C THR A 648 3.21 -11.82 -51.35
N TYR A 649 2.63 -11.25 -50.28
CA TYR A 649 1.60 -10.21 -50.39
C TYR A 649 2.15 -8.87 -50.92
N ASP A 650 3.38 -8.51 -50.54
CA ASP A 650 4.03 -7.29 -51.04
C ASP A 650 4.45 -7.43 -52.53
N SER A 651 4.80 -8.63 -52.99
CA SER A 651 5.17 -8.87 -54.39
C SER A 651 3.98 -9.00 -55.37
N GLU A 652 2.82 -9.48 -54.92
CA GLU A 652 1.59 -9.47 -55.73
C GLU A 652 0.88 -8.09 -55.73
N GLY A 653 1.16 -7.23 -54.73
CA GLY A 653 0.66 -5.86 -54.66
C GLY A 653 1.30 -4.92 -55.70
N GLU A 654 2.57 -5.12 -56.04
CA GLU A 654 3.29 -4.30 -57.03
C GLU A 654 2.98 -4.67 -58.50
N THR A 655 2.39 -5.83 -58.78
CA THR A 655 2.07 -6.25 -60.17
C THR A 655 0.65 -5.91 -60.62
N ARG A 656 -0.19 -5.32 -59.77
CA ARG A 656 -1.54 -4.84 -60.14
C ARG A 656 -1.67 -3.34 -60.37
N ASN A 657 -0.59 -2.57 -60.23
CA ASN A 657 -0.55 -1.12 -60.49
C ASN A 657 0.64 -0.72 -61.37
N LEU A 658 0.81 -1.39 -62.52
CA LEU A 658 1.63 -0.93 -63.64
C LEU A 658 0.87 -1.11 -64.95
#